data_AF-A0A9E2I1K3-F1
#
_entry.id   AF-A0A9E2I1K3-F1
#
_cell.length_a   1.000
_cell.length_b   1.000
_cell.length_c   1.000
_cell.angle_alpha   90.00
_cell.angle_beta   90.00
_cell.angle_gamma   90.00
#
_symmetry.space_group_name_H-M   'P 1'
#
loop_
_entity.id
_entity.type
_entity.pdbx_description
1 polymer ?
#
loop_
_entity_poly.entity_id
_entity_poly.type
_entity_poly.pdbx_seq_one_letter_code
_entity_poly.pdbx_strand_id
1 'polypeptide(L)'
;MAIRHNNPTRPRKDRKTQTQHWARAPYNFVPLPERMVPAREPLPDHDVYIEDGLSCWIECDLETCSPTYVRGMLAQEQYKEHGRKGPDELEIEEKKAHAPFFSIWEDEIEKYGTPLIPGSTLRGMVRALVEIVGHGRMRWVAKEPTFTFRAVAASRDDPLRDPYREVIGAFGRNVCAGYLEKEGDDWYIRPAKTPAEMGWPGRDAYLKVKEREIGSRDIPGYLRFNSANYRPQLHRISFNVSIQSGQRGSHVRINQIGSRDAGFQFQGVLVCSGNMLETGKPGQQSPRRNHALVLESDPKARRLKINKQAIEDYVAGMTPFQKEELKAWGDNPRRMRAGNPVFYVPEGTEVFYFGHNPNFRIPARLHGTKRAATPRDFVPDELLTDSRPDLADAIFGWVEEREDGKAIGPKEQRAGRVFFEDAQFVGASEEGVWYKPDPITPHVHSGPKPTTFQHYLEQDKDDGHNPDLKETLAHYGTPATETQIRGHKLYWFKGATPDIEATTNEREHEKQLTRIVPLKPGVRFKFKIHFENLREEELGALLWVLTLPGEVGVEYRHRLGMGKHFGMGGVKITPRLYLTDRQQRYLGLFQNNVWDEAISTAETDKYIQAFEKFVLDGIGSTRASLHALNRIQEFLTMVEWREGDPKWLDATRYMEIERGLDKINEYKERPVLPTPRGVVRWFVGESLEDTPPRPQERRPEARTVPKGSTQPEAGGLVRGTVDFIEDNGDVYLALEGIPTDKMLGRITADRLGGKQYQEGHTASCLVLEIKEEFGDTIIECEPAGVSEQRGEVKVFGLGKSKAFGFIKPDDGGPDVFVHRKQLRGVDTLEKGQRVVYRIGKGMKGLEAQDVQLEE
;
A
#
# COMPACT_ATOMS: atom_id res chain seq x y z
N MET A 1 -21.07 -7.01 -7.23
CA MET A 1 -19.67 -7.44 -7.39
C MET A 1 -19.41 -8.47 -6.32
N ALA A 2 -18.89 -9.66 -6.65
CA ALA A 2 -18.49 -10.63 -5.64
C ALA A 2 -17.05 -10.32 -5.21
N ILE A 3 -16.75 -10.46 -3.92
CA ILE A 3 -15.41 -10.33 -3.36
C ILE A 3 -14.46 -11.24 -4.16
N ARG A 4 -13.49 -10.65 -4.86
CA ARG A 4 -12.47 -11.33 -5.67
C ARG A 4 -11.38 -11.97 -4.80
N HIS A 5 -11.77 -12.66 -3.72
CA HIS A 5 -10.78 -13.17 -2.78
C HIS A 5 -10.33 -14.59 -3.17
N ASN A 6 -9.43 -14.66 -4.17
CA ASN A 6 -8.94 -15.91 -4.77
C ASN A 6 -7.60 -16.43 -4.19
N ASN A 7 -7.18 -15.89 -3.04
CA ASN A 7 -5.99 -16.36 -2.33
C ASN A 7 -6.11 -17.85 -1.96
N PRO A 8 -4.98 -18.60 -1.93
CA PRO A 8 -5.03 -20.04 -1.92
C PRO A 8 -5.56 -20.56 -0.60
N THR A 9 -6.41 -21.57 -0.72
CA THR A 9 -6.89 -22.39 0.40
C THR A 9 -6.07 -23.68 0.52
N ARG A 10 -4.87 -23.74 -0.08
CA ARG A 10 -4.03 -24.95 -0.14
C ARG A 10 -2.56 -24.60 0.12
N PRO A 11 -1.76 -25.54 0.66
CA PRO A 11 -0.34 -25.31 0.87
C PRO A 11 0.41 -25.30 -0.46
N ARG A 12 1.50 -24.55 -0.48
CA ARG A 12 2.45 -24.59 -1.58
C ARG A 12 3.44 -25.74 -1.40
N LYS A 13 3.76 -26.46 -2.47
CA LYS A 13 4.73 -27.55 -2.46
C LYS A 13 6.15 -27.02 -2.72
N ASP A 14 7.11 -27.27 -1.83
CA ASP A 14 8.52 -27.04 -2.12
C ASP A 14 8.95 -28.01 -3.24
N ARG A 15 9.48 -27.47 -4.33
CA ARG A 15 9.80 -28.25 -5.54
C ARG A 15 10.91 -29.30 -5.30
N LYS A 16 11.80 -29.09 -4.32
CA LYS A 16 12.93 -29.99 -4.03
C LYS A 16 12.58 -31.04 -3.00
N THR A 17 12.00 -30.63 -1.88
CA THR A 17 11.70 -31.53 -0.75
C THR A 17 10.32 -32.16 -0.87
N GLN A 18 9.49 -31.67 -1.80
CA GLN A 18 8.09 -32.08 -1.96
C GLN A 18 7.21 -31.78 -0.73
N THR A 19 7.75 -31.07 0.27
CA THR A 19 7.06 -30.71 1.50
C THR A 19 6.06 -29.59 1.25
N GLN A 20 4.90 -29.68 1.90
CA GLN A 20 3.85 -28.67 1.82
C GLN A 20 4.05 -27.59 2.89
N HIS A 21 3.96 -26.34 2.47
CA HIS A 21 4.14 -25.18 3.33
C HIS A 21 2.98 -24.22 3.18
N TRP A 22 2.40 -23.86 4.31
CA TRP A 22 1.45 -22.75 4.43
C TRP A 22 2.22 -21.48 4.77
N ALA A 23 1.80 -20.36 4.19
CA ALA A 23 2.19 -19.08 4.74
C ALA A 23 1.55 -18.92 6.12
N ARG A 24 2.35 -18.45 7.08
CA ARG A 24 1.93 -18.18 8.45
C ARG A 24 2.14 -16.71 8.78
N ALA A 25 1.21 -16.15 9.52
CA ALA A 25 1.33 -14.82 10.08
C ALA A 25 0.45 -14.70 11.32
N PRO A 26 0.84 -13.87 12.31
CA PRO A 26 -0.02 -13.54 13.45
C PRO A 26 -1.15 -12.59 13.10
N TYR A 27 -1.31 -12.29 11.83
CA TYR A 27 -2.37 -11.46 11.31
C TYR A 27 -2.95 -12.06 10.05
N ASN A 28 -4.15 -11.63 9.73
CA ASN A 28 -4.76 -11.83 8.43
C ASN A 28 -5.63 -10.61 8.10
N PHE A 29 -6.36 -10.67 7.00
CA PHE A 29 -7.11 -9.54 6.47
C PHE A 29 -8.58 -9.89 6.36
N VAL A 30 -9.42 -8.96 6.79
CA VAL A 30 -10.82 -8.92 6.42
C VAL A 30 -10.92 -8.24 5.06
N PRO A 31 -11.49 -8.88 4.03
CA PRO A 31 -11.62 -8.30 2.70
C PRO A 31 -12.20 -6.89 2.71
N LEU A 32 -11.78 -6.04 1.77
CA LEU A 32 -12.43 -4.76 1.56
C LEU A 32 -13.90 -4.97 1.14
N PRO A 33 -14.81 -4.07 1.53
CA PRO A 33 -16.18 -4.12 1.03
C PRO A 33 -16.20 -3.85 -0.48
N GLU A 34 -17.17 -4.43 -1.18
CA GLU A 34 -17.28 -4.30 -2.64
C GLU A 34 -17.74 -2.91 -3.07
N ARG A 35 -18.39 -2.18 -2.16
CA ARG A 35 -18.73 -0.76 -2.26
C ARG A 35 -18.97 -0.17 -0.88
N MET A 36 -18.90 1.15 -0.79
CA MET A 36 -19.26 1.89 0.42
C MET A 36 -20.79 1.97 0.58
N VAL A 37 -21.29 1.79 1.80
CA VAL A 37 -22.71 2.01 2.14
C VAL A 37 -22.85 3.35 2.88
N PRO A 38 -23.43 4.38 2.23
CA PRO A 38 -23.54 5.70 2.84
C PRO A 38 -24.58 5.68 3.96
N ALA A 39 -24.34 6.47 5.01
CA ALA A 39 -25.35 6.74 6.03
C ALA A 39 -26.55 7.48 5.42
N ARG A 40 -27.72 7.32 6.05
CA ARG A 40 -28.95 7.99 5.60
C ARG A 40 -28.83 9.51 5.83
N GLU A 41 -29.13 10.28 4.80
CA GLU A 41 -29.15 11.75 4.86
C GLU A 41 -30.60 12.30 4.93
N PRO A 42 -30.81 13.51 5.50
CA PRO A 42 -29.83 14.33 6.22
C PRO A 42 -29.44 13.69 7.56
N LEU A 43 -28.23 13.96 8.01
CA LEU A 43 -27.77 13.53 9.33
C LEU A 43 -28.37 14.43 10.43
N PRO A 44 -28.84 13.90 11.58
CA PRO A 44 -29.50 14.69 12.62
C PRO A 44 -28.59 15.72 13.29
N ASP A 45 -29.01 16.99 13.33
CA ASP A 45 -28.25 18.05 13.98
C ASP A 45 -28.12 17.83 15.50
N HIS A 46 -27.11 18.46 16.09
CA HIS A 46 -26.78 18.31 17.52
C HIS A 46 -27.67 19.18 18.43
N ASP A 47 -28.37 20.16 17.89
CA ASP A 47 -29.21 21.12 18.61
C ASP A 47 -30.72 20.79 18.56
N VAL A 48 -31.11 19.76 17.80
CA VAL A 48 -32.52 19.36 17.63
C VAL A 48 -32.69 17.86 17.82
N TYR A 49 -33.67 17.46 18.61
CA TYR A 49 -34.09 16.06 18.67
C TYR A 49 -34.99 15.71 17.50
N ILE A 50 -34.69 14.58 16.83
CA ILE A 50 -35.53 14.06 15.75
C ILE A 50 -36.57 13.08 16.32
N GLU A 51 -37.74 13.02 15.68
CA GLU A 51 -38.91 12.25 16.15
C GLU A 51 -38.58 10.77 16.39
N ASP A 52 -37.93 10.13 15.42
CA ASP A 52 -37.51 8.72 15.50
C ASP A 52 -36.10 8.54 16.11
N GLY A 53 -35.57 9.56 16.80
CA GLY A 53 -34.21 9.59 17.32
C GLY A 53 -34.07 8.87 18.66
N LEU A 54 -33.30 7.78 18.68
CA LEU A 54 -32.99 7.03 19.89
C LEU A 54 -31.87 7.73 20.66
N SER A 55 -32.02 7.81 21.98
CA SER A 55 -31.02 8.41 22.86
C SER A 55 -31.03 7.70 24.22
N CYS A 56 -29.92 7.79 24.94
CA CYS A 56 -29.64 7.35 26.32
C CYS A 56 -28.24 6.72 26.34
N TRP A 57 -28.08 5.46 26.78
CA TRP A 57 -26.78 4.81 26.85
C TRP A 57 -26.85 3.29 26.69
N ILE A 58 -25.70 2.71 26.33
CA ILE A 58 -25.42 1.27 26.43
C ILE A 58 -24.48 1.09 27.61
N GLU A 59 -24.90 0.33 28.62
CA GLU A 59 -24.01 -0.09 29.70
C GLU A 59 -23.24 -1.33 29.27
N CYS A 60 -21.92 -1.34 29.46
CA CYS A 60 -21.06 -2.42 29.02
C CYS A 60 -20.25 -2.98 30.20
N ASP A 61 -20.37 -4.29 30.42
CA ASP A 61 -19.42 -5.06 31.23
C ASP A 61 -18.29 -5.55 30.32
N LEU A 62 -17.03 -5.33 30.72
CA LEU A 62 -15.85 -5.77 29.99
C LEU A 62 -15.01 -6.69 30.87
N GLU A 63 -14.55 -7.81 30.31
CA GLU A 63 -13.63 -8.74 30.97
C GLU A 63 -12.42 -9.01 30.08
N THR A 64 -11.21 -8.93 30.62
CA THR A 64 -9.99 -9.34 29.90
C THR A 64 -9.93 -10.86 29.77
N CYS A 65 -9.68 -11.37 28.58
CA CYS A 65 -9.56 -12.81 28.31
C CYS A 65 -8.12 -13.24 27.99
N SER A 66 -7.27 -12.31 27.54
CA SER A 66 -5.82 -12.48 27.47
C SER A 66 -5.10 -11.31 28.15
N PRO A 67 -3.76 -11.39 28.38
CA PRO A 67 -3.02 -10.28 28.95
C PRO A 67 -3.28 -9.02 28.15
N THR A 68 -3.58 -7.91 28.79
CA THR A 68 -4.07 -6.70 28.13
C THR A 68 -3.22 -5.51 28.51
N TYR A 69 -2.72 -4.76 27.53
CA TYR A 69 -1.89 -3.58 27.77
C TYR A 69 -2.40 -2.37 26.98
N VAL A 70 -2.83 -1.35 27.71
CA VAL A 70 -3.14 -0.01 27.23
C VAL A 70 -2.09 0.90 27.86
N ARG A 71 -1.36 1.63 27.02
CA ARG A 71 -0.23 2.44 27.46
C ARG A 71 -0.70 3.58 28.34
N GLY A 72 -0.10 3.70 29.53
CA GLY A 72 -0.35 4.83 30.42
C GLY A 72 0.34 6.11 29.98
N MET A 73 -0.14 7.23 30.54
CA MET A 73 0.55 8.51 30.43
C MET A 73 1.77 8.51 31.35
N LEU A 74 2.79 9.30 30.97
CA LEU A 74 3.88 9.65 31.86
C LEU A 74 3.41 10.79 32.75
N ALA A 75 3.84 10.81 34.01
CA ALA A 75 3.71 11.99 34.88
C ALA A 75 4.39 13.21 34.23
N GLN A 76 4.02 14.42 34.63
CA GLN A 76 4.51 15.62 33.96
C GLN A 76 6.04 15.75 34.01
N GLU A 77 6.65 15.38 35.13
CA GLU A 77 8.09 15.34 35.36
C GLU A 77 8.75 14.31 34.45
N GLN A 78 8.22 13.09 34.42
CA GLN A 78 8.70 11.99 33.58
C GLN A 78 8.60 12.33 32.09
N TYR A 79 7.53 13.00 31.67
CA TYR A 79 7.37 13.44 30.29
C TYR A 79 8.39 14.54 29.91
N LYS A 80 8.67 15.49 30.81
CA LYS A 80 9.69 16.52 30.58
C LYS A 80 11.09 15.91 30.43
N GLU A 81 11.40 14.89 31.23
CA GLU A 81 12.71 14.26 31.25
C GLU A 81 12.91 13.24 30.12
N HIS A 82 11.89 12.43 29.84
CA HIS A 82 12.03 11.24 28.99
C HIS A 82 11.05 11.21 27.81
N GLY A 83 10.03 12.07 27.78
CA GLY A 83 8.96 12.04 26.76
C GLY A 83 9.45 12.28 25.32
N ARG A 84 10.67 12.81 25.15
CA ARG A 84 11.34 13.01 23.85
C ARG A 84 12.39 11.95 23.50
N LYS A 85 12.75 11.07 24.44
CA LYS A 85 13.78 10.05 24.24
C LYS A 85 13.22 8.85 23.48
N GLY A 86 13.99 8.34 22.52
CA GLY A 86 13.72 7.06 21.87
C GLY A 86 13.91 5.87 22.82
N PRO A 87 13.27 4.71 22.58
CA PRO A 87 13.44 3.52 23.42
C PRO A 87 14.90 3.07 23.62
N ASP A 88 15.78 3.38 22.66
CA ASP A 88 17.21 3.10 22.66
C ASP A 88 18.06 4.08 23.46
N GLU A 89 17.49 5.24 23.80
CA GLU A 89 18.10 6.28 24.61
C GLU A 89 17.71 6.18 26.10
N LEU A 90 16.82 5.24 26.44
CA LEU A 90 16.34 5.02 27.80
C LEU A 90 17.16 3.97 28.55
N GLU A 91 17.63 4.32 29.74
CA GLU A 91 18.21 3.42 30.75
C GLU A 91 17.16 2.44 31.30
N ILE A 92 17.61 1.39 31.99
CA ILE A 92 16.71 0.33 32.51
C ILE A 92 15.64 0.88 33.46
N GLU A 93 15.99 1.81 34.34
CA GLU A 93 15.04 2.43 35.27
C GLU A 93 14.06 3.36 34.56
N GLU A 94 14.52 4.13 33.56
CA GLU A 94 13.65 4.97 32.74
C GLU A 94 12.64 4.11 31.95
N LYS A 95 13.07 2.96 31.42
CA LYS A 95 12.17 2.00 30.76
C LYS A 95 11.10 1.45 31.70
N LYS A 96 11.41 1.25 32.99
CA LYS A 96 10.40 0.82 33.97
C LYS A 96 9.37 1.93 34.22
N ALA A 97 9.82 3.18 34.32
CA ALA A 97 8.93 4.34 34.45
C ALA A 97 8.02 4.53 33.22
N HIS A 98 8.47 4.08 32.04
CA HIS A 98 7.70 4.11 30.77
C HIS A 98 6.79 2.90 30.53
N ALA A 99 6.84 1.90 31.39
CA ALA A 99 6.06 0.68 31.25
C ALA A 99 4.61 0.69 31.78
N PRO A 100 4.09 1.73 32.47
CA PRO A 100 2.83 1.58 33.19
C PRO A 100 1.66 1.38 32.23
N PHE A 101 0.66 0.67 32.74
CA PHE A 101 -0.68 0.65 32.17
C PHE A 101 -1.35 2.01 32.44
N PHE A 102 -2.41 2.35 31.71
CA PHE A 102 -3.14 3.59 31.95
C PHE A 102 -3.81 3.62 33.34
N SER A 103 -3.44 4.61 34.14
CA SER A 103 -4.01 4.93 35.46
C SER A 103 -3.97 6.46 35.68
N ILE A 104 -4.83 6.97 36.55
CA ILE A 104 -5.09 8.43 36.70
C ILE A 104 -4.68 9.00 38.06
N TRP A 105 -4.21 8.19 39.02
CA TRP A 105 -3.86 8.64 40.37
C TRP A 105 -2.35 8.52 40.59
N GLU A 106 -1.70 9.67 40.81
CA GLU A 106 -0.26 9.78 41.08
C GLU A 106 0.11 9.35 42.51
N ASP A 107 -0.83 9.41 43.45
CA ASP A 107 -0.56 9.17 44.88
C ASP A 107 -1.27 7.90 45.38
N GLU A 108 -0.46 6.83 45.58
CA GLU A 108 -0.80 5.51 46.16
C GLU A 108 -1.76 4.65 45.31
N ILE A 109 -1.41 3.43 44.88
CA ILE A 109 -1.31 2.23 45.71
C ILE A 109 -0.29 1.27 45.06
N GLU A 110 0.94 1.34 45.57
CA GLU A 110 2.10 0.44 45.38
C GLU A 110 2.30 -0.20 43.99
N LYS A 111 2.55 0.70 43.03
CA LYS A 111 3.48 0.62 41.87
C LYS A 111 2.83 0.97 40.54
N TYR A 112 1.55 0.68 40.32
CA TYR A 112 0.84 0.97 39.03
C TYR A 112 -0.60 1.51 39.16
N GLY A 113 -1.15 1.63 40.38
CA GLY A 113 -2.48 2.20 40.65
C GLY A 113 -3.67 1.31 40.25
N THR A 114 -4.89 1.84 40.31
CA THR A 114 -6.08 1.16 39.76
C THR A 114 -6.08 1.32 38.24
N PRO A 115 -6.18 0.23 37.45
CA PRO A 115 -6.17 0.34 36.00
C PRO A 115 -7.44 1.03 35.51
N LEU A 116 -7.28 1.82 34.45
CA LEU A 116 -8.38 2.47 33.75
C LEU A 116 -8.20 2.25 32.25
N ILE A 117 -9.27 1.96 31.53
CA ILE A 117 -9.22 1.92 30.07
C ILE A 117 -9.83 3.21 29.55
N PRO A 118 -9.08 4.09 28.87
CA PRO A 118 -9.63 5.32 28.33
C PRO A 118 -10.78 5.06 27.36
N GLY A 119 -11.85 5.85 27.48
CA GLY A 119 -13.01 5.83 26.59
C GLY A 119 -12.61 6.09 25.14
N SER A 120 -11.55 6.86 24.91
CA SER A 120 -10.96 7.06 23.58
C SER A 120 -10.43 5.75 22.95
N THR A 121 -9.87 4.85 23.76
CA THR A 121 -9.39 3.53 23.31
C THR A 121 -10.56 2.63 22.93
N LEU A 122 -11.62 2.63 23.75
CA LEU A 122 -12.86 1.88 23.49
C LEU A 122 -13.56 2.41 22.24
N ARG A 123 -13.72 3.74 22.14
CA ARG A 123 -14.29 4.42 20.97
C ARG A 123 -13.52 4.06 19.70
N GLY A 124 -12.20 4.11 19.73
CA GLY A 124 -11.36 3.76 18.58
C GLY A 124 -11.52 2.30 18.14
N MET A 125 -11.64 1.38 19.10
CA MET A 125 -11.92 -0.03 18.82
C MET A 125 -13.30 -0.24 18.19
N VAL A 126 -14.36 0.30 18.80
CA VAL A 126 -15.74 0.15 18.31
C VAL A 126 -15.91 0.82 16.95
N ARG A 127 -15.38 2.04 16.77
CA ARG A 127 -15.42 2.74 15.47
C ARG A 127 -14.80 1.89 14.36
N ALA A 128 -13.60 1.35 14.58
CA ALA A 128 -12.92 0.54 13.56
C ALA A 128 -13.72 -0.71 13.19
N LEU A 129 -14.45 -1.31 14.14
CA LEU A 129 -15.34 -2.43 13.86
C LEU A 129 -16.56 -2.00 13.04
N VAL A 130 -17.18 -0.85 13.36
CA VAL A 130 -18.29 -0.30 12.59
C VAL A 130 -17.86 0.03 11.15
N GLU A 131 -16.68 0.60 10.95
CA GLU A 131 -16.11 0.85 9.61
C GLU A 131 -15.98 -0.46 8.81
N ILE A 132 -15.56 -1.55 9.46
CA ILE A 132 -15.53 -2.87 8.83
C ILE A 132 -16.97 -3.33 8.54
N VAL A 133 -17.79 -3.58 9.54
CA VAL A 133 -19.06 -4.31 9.32
C VAL A 133 -20.09 -3.49 8.55
N GLY A 134 -20.04 -2.16 8.67
CA GLY A 134 -20.94 -1.21 8.02
C GLY A 134 -20.57 -0.82 6.59
N HIS A 135 -19.57 -1.47 5.98
CA HIS A 135 -19.09 -1.14 4.63
C HIS A 135 -18.61 0.32 4.52
N GLY A 136 -17.83 0.75 5.51
CA GLY A 136 -17.25 2.09 5.55
C GLY A 136 -16.17 2.31 4.48
N ARG A 137 -15.83 3.58 4.26
CA ARG A 137 -14.81 3.98 3.28
C ARG A 137 -13.39 3.82 3.79
N MET A 138 -12.43 3.75 2.87
CA MET A 138 -11.00 3.67 3.19
C MET A 138 -10.37 5.05 3.21
N ARG A 139 -10.67 5.83 4.25
CA ARG A 139 -10.30 7.24 4.34
C ARG A 139 -8.80 7.47 4.54
N TRP A 140 -8.22 6.79 5.53
CA TRP A 140 -6.84 7.01 5.98
C TRP A 140 -5.90 5.97 5.40
N VAL A 141 -5.59 6.12 4.12
CA VAL A 141 -4.58 5.30 3.45
C VAL A 141 -3.32 6.12 3.31
N ALA A 142 -2.23 5.63 3.90
CA ALA A 142 -0.97 6.32 3.87
C ALA A 142 -0.48 6.52 2.42
N LYS A 143 -0.05 7.75 2.11
CA LYS A 143 0.60 8.09 0.84
C LYS A 143 2.07 7.63 0.82
N GLU A 144 2.59 7.24 1.98
CA GLU A 144 3.95 6.73 2.20
C GLU A 144 3.93 5.44 3.04
N PRO A 145 4.96 4.58 2.97
CA PRO A 145 6.12 4.70 2.09
C PRO A 145 5.79 4.37 0.64
N THR A 146 6.56 4.93 -0.29
CA THR A 146 6.59 4.46 -1.68
C THR A 146 7.20 3.07 -1.75
N PHE A 147 6.63 2.18 -2.54
CA PHE A 147 7.17 0.83 -2.70
C PHE A 147 8.44 0.86 -3.56
N THR A 148 9.54 0.40 -2.98
CA THR A 148 10.82 0.19 -3.68
C THR A 148 11.31 -1.22 -3.43
N PHE A 149 12.00 -1.80 -4.42
CA PHE A 149 12.48 -3.18 -4.33
C PHE A 149 13.85 -3.35 -4.98
N ARG A 150 14.48 -4.47 -4.64
CA ARG A 150 15.76 -4.90 -5.21
C ARG A 150 15.75 -6.41 -5.33
N ALA A 151 15.99 -6.93 -6.53
CA ALA A 151 15.95 -8.37 -6.83
C ALA A 151 17.31 -8.86 -7.37
N VAL A 152 18.40 -8.47 -6.71
CA VAL A 152 19.76 -8.91 -7.08
C VAL A 152 19.88 -10.41 -6.87
N ALA A 153 20.32 -11.12 -7.91
CA ALA A 153 20.48 -12.58 -7.88
C ALA A 153 19.20 -13.35 -7.50
N ALA A 154 18.02 -12.75 -7.70
CA ALA A 154 16.75 -13.43 -7.49
C ALA A 154 16.64 -14.69 -8.36
N SER A 155 15.94 -15.71 -7.83
CA SER A 155 15.73 -16.99 -8.51
C SER A 155 14.93 -16.82 -9.79
N ARG A 156 14.95 -17.84 -10.67
CA ARG A 156 14.34 -17.68 -12.00
C ARG A 156 12.83 -17.48 -12.00
N ASP A 157 12.19 -17.90 -10.92
CA ASP A 157 10.76 -17.88 -10.66
C ASP A 157 10.36 -16.73 -9.71
N ASP A 158 11.26 -15.81 -9.35
CA ASP A 158 10.91 -14.62 -8.57
C ASP A 158 10.28 -13.56 -9.50
N PRO A 159 9.05 -13.08 -9.22
CA PRO A 159 8.35 -12.16 -10.10
C PRO A 159 9.01 -10.77 -10.17
N LEU A 160 9.82 -10.41 -9.17
CA LEU A 160 10.56 -9.14 -9.18
C LEU A 160 11.88 -9.22 -9.97
N ARG A 161 12.29 -10.40 -10.44
CA ARG A 161 13.57 -10.61 -11.13
C ARG A 161 13.65 -9.82 -12.43
N ASP A 162 12.67 -10.02 -13.30
CA ASP A 162 12.69 -9.45 -14.65
C ASP A 162 12.45 -7.94 -14.65
N PRO A 163 11.47 -7.40 -13.90
CA PRO A 163 11.32 -5.95 -13.74
C PRO A 163 12.59 -5.27 -13.22
N TYR A 164 13.33 -5.91 -12.30
CA TYR A 164 14.61 -5.36 -11.82
C TYR A 164 15.71 -5.44 -12.89
N ARG A 165 15.77 -6.54 -13.66
CA ARG A 165 16.77 -6.76 -14.70
C ARG A 165 16.57 -5.88 -15.92
N GLU A 166 15.34 -5.54 -16.27
CA GLU A 166 15.04 -4.60 -17.35
C GLU A 166 15.68 -3.24 -17.08
N VAL A 167 15.60 -2.75 -15.84
CA VAL A 167 16.20 -1.48 -15.43
C VAL A 167 17.71 -1.61 -15.26
N ILE A 168 18.16 -2.49 -14.35
CA ILE A 168 19.57 -2.56 -13.92
C ILE A 168 20.46 -3.31 -14.93
N GLY A 169 19.87 -4.11 -15.80
CA GLY A 169 20.58 -4.98 -16.74
C GLY A 169 21.13 -6.24 -16.07
N ALA A 170 21.34 -7.29 -16.88
CA ALA A 170 21.97 -8.52 -16.41
C ALA A 170 23.37 -8.21 -15.84
N PHE A 171 23.61 -8.55 -14.56
CA PHE A 171 24.84 -8.22 -13.83
C PHE A 171 25.16 -6.73 -13.70
N GLY A 172 24.17 -5.84 -13.82
CA GLY A 172 24.39 -4.39 -13.69
C GLY A 172 24.86 -3.71 -14.98
N ARG A 173 24.69 -4.35 -16.15
CA ARG A 173 25.18 -3.82 -17.44
C ARG A 173 24.60 -2.47 -17.85
N ASN A 174 23.42 -2.10 -17.34
CA ASN A 174 22.81 -0.81 -17.65
C ASN A 174 23.22 0.27 -16.64
N VAL A 175 23.93 -0.11 -15.57
CA VAL A 175 24.31 0.82 -14.50
C VAL A 175 25.54 1.61 -14.93
N CYS A 176 25.37 2.93 -14.99
CA CYS A 176 26.42 3.92 -15.14
C CYS A 176 26.87 4.46 -13.77
N ALA A 177 28.02 5.13 -13.76
CA ALA A 177 28.53 5.85 -12.59
C ALA A 177 28.85 7.30 -12.93
N GLY A 178 28.75 8.19 -11.96
CA GLY A 178 28.99 9.62 -12.16
C GLY A 178 28.96 10.39 -10.85
N TYR A 179 28.93 11.71 -10.96
CA TYR A 179 28.98 12.64 -9.83
C TYR A 179 27.79 13.57 -9.85
N LEU A 180 27.21 13.80 -8.68
CA LEU A 180 26.11 14.75 -8.51
C LEU A 180 26.60 16.19 -8.72
N GLU A 181 25.90 16.95 -9.55
CA GLU A 181 26.05 18.40 -9.70
C GLU A 181 24.71 19.06 -9.33
N LYS A 182 24.76 20.25 -8.73
CA LYS A 182 23.58 21.04 -8.37
C LYS A 182 23.64 22.38 -9.08
N GLU A 183 22.56 22.77 -9.75
CA GLU A 183 22.39 24.08 -10.36
C GLU A 183 20.98 24.59 -10.07
N GLY A 184 20.88 25.69 -9.33
CA GLY A 184 19.59 26.14 -8.78
C GLY A 184 18.96 25.04 -7.92
N ASP A 185 17.70 24.70 -8.20
CA ASP A 185 16.96 23.62 -7.53
C ASP A 185 17.06 22.26 -8.22
N ASP A 186 17.67 22.21 -9.40
CA ASP A 186 17.79 20.99 -10.19
C ASP A 186 19.11 20.26 -9.88
N TRP A 187 19.03 18.93 -9.97
CA TRP A 187 20.17 18.05 -9.82
C TRP A 187 20.54 17.41 -11.14
N TYR A 188 21.83 17.25 -11.35
CA TYR A 188 22.41 16.65 -12.54
C TYR A 188 23.40 15.57 -12.14
N ILE A 189 23.69 14.67 -13.08
CA ILE A 189 24.80 13.73 -12.99
C ILE A 189 25.78 14.04 -14.11
N ARG A 190 27.04 14.29 -13.74
CA ARG A 190 28.17 14.27 -14.67
C ARG A 190 28.68 12.84 -14.77
N PRO A 191 28.64 12.19 -15.95
CA PRO A 191 29.18 10.85 -16.11
C PRO A 191 30.66 10.77 -15.67
N ALA A 192 31.03 9.66 -15.05
CA ALA A 192 32.43 9.33 -14.79
C ALA A 192 33.05 8.71 -16.06
N LYS A 193 34.37 8.81 -16.18
CA LYS A 193 35.11 8.02 -17.17
C LYS A 193 34.87 6.53 -16.91
N THR A 194 34.87 5.74 -17.98
CA THR A 194 34.71 4.29 -17.92
C THR A 194 36.06 3.59 -18.11
N PRO A 195 36.24 2.35 -17.62
CA PRO A 195 37.40 1.53 -17.93
C PRO A 195 37.67 1.43 -19.45
N ALA A 196 36.63 1.33 -20.28
CA ALA A 196 36.78 1.25 -21.73
C ALA A 196 37.39 2.53 -22.33
N GLU A 197 36.96 3.71 -21.86
CA GLU A 197 37.54 5.00 -22.26
C GLU A 197 38.99 5.18 -21.79
N MET A 198 39.37 4.49 -20.71
CA MET A 198 40.76 4.41 -20.25
C MET A 198 41.61 3.39 -21.03
N GLY A 199 41.03 2.71 -22.03
CA GLY A 199 41.70 1.66 -22.81
C GLY A 199 41.84 0.33 -22.06
N TRP A 200 41.05 0.12 -21.00
CA TRP A 200 41.12 -1.07 -20.16
C TRP A 200 40.06 -2.12 -20.52
N PRO A 201 40.36 -3.43 -20.37
CA PRO A 201 39.40 -4.48 -20.69
C PRO A 201 38.25 -4.51 -19.68
N GLY A 202 37.02 -4.45 -20.18
CA GLY A 202 35.81 -4.52 -19.36
C GLY A 202 34.64 -3.77 -19.98
N ARG A 203 33.42 -4.06 -19.52
CA ARG A 203 32.20 -3.34 -19.91
C ARG A 203 31.49 -2.67 -18.73
N ASP A 204 32.09 -2.74 -17.54
CA ASP A 204 31.53 -2.16 -16.32
C ASP A 204 31.77 -0.64 -16.32
N ALA A 205 30.82 0.16 -15.82
CA ALA A 205 30.97 1.61 -15.70
C ALA A 205 31.89 2.05 -14.54
N TYR A 206 32.33 1.12 -13.70
CA TYR A 206 33.14 1.35 -12.52
C TYR A 206 34.03 0.13 -12.24
N LEU A 207 35.06 0.28 -11.42
CA LEU A 207 35.93 -0.83 -11.02
C LEU A 207 35.43 -1.49 -9.73
N LYS A 208 35.60 -2.81 -9.61
CA LYS A 208 35.33 -3.55 -8.37
C LYS A 208 36.64 -3.74 -7.61
N VAL A 209 36.69 -3.27 -6.36
CA VAL A 209 37.89 -3.36 -5.50
C VAL A 209 37.61 -4.36 -4.39
N LYS A 210 38.44 -5.40 -4.25
CA LYS A 210 38.24 -6.34 -3.13
C LYS A 210 38.75 -5.70 -1.85
N GLU A 211 38.03 -5.80 -0.74
CA GLU A 211 38.45 -5.25 0.55
C GLU A 211 39.83 -5.75 1.01
N ARG A 212 40.19 -6.99 0.64
CA ARG A 212 41.50 -7.57 0.93
C ARG A 212 42.66 -6.93 0.15
N GLU A 213 42.36 -6.21 -0.92
CA GLU A 213 43.34 -5.47 -1.74
C GLU A 213 43.61 -4.07 -1.16
N ILE A 214 42.85 -3.66 -0.14
CA ILE A 214 43.06 -2.41 0.60
C ILE A 214 43.79 -2.75 1.88
N GLY A 215 45.02 -2.28 2.01
CA GLY A 215 45.83 -2.35 3.23
C GLY A 215 45.24 -1.52 4.37
N SER A 216 45.64 -1.82 5.61
CA SER A 216 45.11 -1.15 6.81
C SER A 216 45.52 0.32 6.94
N ARG A 217 46.53 0.77 6.18
CA ARG A 217 47.08 2.14 6.24
C ARG A 217 46.97 2.90 4.93
N ASP A 218 46.49 2.26 3.87
CA ASP A 218 46.47 2.81 2.51
C ASP A 218 45.59 4.06 2.43
N ILE A 219 44.43 4.03 3.11
CA ILE A 219 43.43 5.09 3.09
C ILE A 219 43.15 5.52 4.54
N PRO A 220 43.54 6.73 4.97
CA PRO A 220 43.24 7.25 6.30
C PRO A 220 41.73 7.25 6.60
N GLY A 221 41.36 6.72 7.77
CA GLY A 221 39.96 6.67 8.20
C GLY A 221 39.09 5.61 7.51
N TYR A 222 39.66 4.76 6.66
CA TYR A 222 38.93 3.65 6.04
C TYR A 222 38.55 2.58 7.07
N LEU A 223 37.25 2.33 7.20
CA LEU A 223 36.69 1.28 8.04
C LEU A 223 36.40 0.03 7.21
N ARG A 224 36.82 -1.14 7.70
CA ARG A 224 36.50 -2.42 7.05
C ARG A 224 35.05 -2.80 7.34
N PHE A 225 34.46 -3.63 6.50
CA PHE A 225 33.07 -4.10 6.64
C PHE A 225 32.76 -4.71 8.01
N ASN A 226 33.73 -5.40 8.63
CA ASN A 226 33.55 -6.07 9.91
C ASN A 226 33.91 -5.19 11.12
N SER A 227 34.24 -3.91 10.92
CA SER A 227 34.48 -3.00 12.02
C SER A 227 33.17 -2.74 12.78
N ALA A 228 33.20 -2.78 14.11
CA ALA A 228 32.02 -2.57 14.96
C ALA A 228 31.36 -1.19 14.76
N ASN A 229 32.11 -0.22 14.24
CA ASN A 229 31.68 1.14 13.93
C ASN A 229 31.60 1.41 12.41
N TYR A 230 31.51 0.36 11.58
CA TYR A 230 31.40 0.52 10.13
C TYR A 230 30.19 1.39 9.79
N ARG A 231 30.40 2.29 8.82
CA ARG A 231 29.37 3.14 8.22
C ARG A 231 29.68 3.33 6.73
N PRO A 232 28.67 3.59 5.87
CA PRO A 232 28.88 4.02 4.51
C PRO A 232 29.90 5.14 4.45
N GLN A 233 30.92 4.97 3.62
CA GLN A 233 32.04 5.90 3.53
C GLN A 233 32.45 6.10 2.08
N LEU A 234 32.91 7.32 1.80
CA LEU A 234 33.40 7.73 0.50
C LEU A 234 34.84 8.21 0.68
N HIS A 235 35.76 7.59 -0.04
CA HIS A 235 37.18 7.94 0.03
C HIS A 235 37.64 8.42 -1.33
N ARG A 236 38.12 9.67 -1.40
CA ARG A 236 38.85 10.16 -2.58
C ARG A 236 40.24 9.53 -2.54
N ILE A 237 40.59 8.80 -3.58
CA ILE A 237 41.79 7.97 -3.62
C ILE A 237 42.59 8.21 -4.88
N SER A 238 43.86 7.83 -4.82
CA SER A 238 44.67 7.56 -6.01
C SER A 238 44.97 6.06 -6.09
N PHE A 239 45.17 5.53 -7.30
CA PHE A 239 45.43 4.10 -7.52
C PHE A 239 46.19 3.84 -8.83
N ASN A 240 46.82 2.68 -8.92
CA ASN A 240 47.39 2.13 -10.14
C ASN A 240 46.64 0.84 -10.53
N VAL A 241 46.71 0.50 -11.81
CA VAL A 241 46.11 -0.73 -12.34
C VAL A 241 47.13 -1.58 -13.09
N SER A 242 46.83 -2.87 -13.15
CA SER A 242 47.50 -3.84 -14.01
C SER A 242 46.45 -4.62 -14.79
N ILE A 243 46.75 -4.95 -16.05
CA ILE A 243 45.90 -5.83 -16.86
C ILE A 243 46.39 -7.26 -16.62
N GLN A 244 45.49 -8.13 -16.16
CA GLN A 244 45.79 -9.54 -15.93
C GLN A 244 44.98 -10.40 -16.90
N SER A 245 45.59 -11.47 -17.41
CA SER A 245 44.89 -12.47 -18.21
C SER A 245 44.32 -13.57 -17.31
N GLY A 246 43.00 -13.76 -17.36
CA GLY A 246 42.31 -14.83 -16.64
C GLY A 246 41.62 -15.80 -17.59
N GLN A 247 41.03 -16.86 -17.04
CA GLN A 247 40.30 -17.88 -17.80
C GLN A 247 39.09 -17.33 -18.60
N ARG A 248 38.58 -16.15 -18.24
CA ARG A 248 37.44 -15.49 -18.91
C ARG A 248 37.86 -14.25 -19.72
N GLY A 249 39.15 -14.15 -20.06
CA GLY A 249 39.75 -13.00 -20.75
C GLY A 249 40.52 -12.07 -19.82
N SER A 250 41.05 -10.99 -20.39
CA SER A 250 41.80 -9.98 -19.65
C SER A 250 40.86 -9.16 -18.76
N HIS A 251 41.33 -8.82 -17.55
CA HIS A 251 40.61 -7.97 -16.62
C HIS A 251 41.55 -6.97 -15.94
N VAL A 252 40.97 -5.85 -15.49
CA VAL A 252 41.68 -4.86 -14.70
C VAL A 252 41.83 -5.36 -13.27
N ARG A 253 43.02 -5.20 -12.70
CA ARG A 253 43.27 -5.39 -11.26
C ARG A 253 43.94 -4.15 -10.70
N ILE A 254 43.40 -3.65 -9.60
CA ILE A 254 44.04 -2.58 -8.82
C ILE A 254 45.19 -3.21 -8.03
N ASN A 255 46.40 -2.79 -8.31
CA ASN A 255 47.62 -3.31 -7.67
C ASN A 255 48.17 -2.37 -6.60
N GLN A 256 47.85 -1.07 -6.67
CA GLN A 256 48.17 -0.09 -5.63
C GLN A 256 46.99 0.85 -5.44
N ILE A 257 46.70 1.19 -4.18
CA ILE A 257 45.61 2.06 -3.78
C ILE A 257 46.08 2.88 -2.58
N GLY A 258 45.67 4.15 -2.50
CA GLY A 258 45.99 4.98 -1.35
C GLY A 258 45.15 6.24 -1.27
N SER A 259 45.45 7.11 -0.30
CA SER A 259 44.83 8.43 -0.23
C SER A 259 45.00 9.21 -1.55
N ARG A 260 44.21 10.27 -1.72
CA ARG A 260 44.30 11.13 -2.91
C ARG A 260 45.73 11.64 -3.16
N ASP A 261 46.47 11.91 -2.08
CA ASP A 261 47.82 12.49 -2.13
C ASP A 261 48.94 11.45 -2.22
N ALA A 262 48.60 10.17 -2.32
CA ALA A 262 49.58 9.08 -2.44
C ALA A 262 50.34 9.04 -3.79
N GLY A 263 49.95 9.88 -4.76
CA GLY A 263 50.71 10.12 -5.98
C GLY A 263 50.61 9.01 -7.05
N PHE A 264 49.63 8.11 -6.95
CA PHE A 264 49.40 7.10 -7.99
C PHE A 264 48.79 7.72 -9.27
N GLN A 265 48.93 7.01 -10.39
CA GLN A 265 48.65 7.51 -11.73
C GLN A 265 47.20 7.94 -11.94
N PHE A 266 46.24 7.20 -11.37
CA PHE A 266 44.82 7.43 -11.57
C PHE A 266 44.16 7.89 -10.27
N GLN A 267 43.10 8.70 -10.41
CA GLN A 267 42.29 9.16 -9.28
C GLN A 267 40.85 8.68 -9.41
N GLY A 268 40.14 8.63 -8.29
CA GLY A 268 38.74 8.24 -8.25
C GLY A 268 38.14 8.35 -6.86
N VAL A 269 36.91 7.87 -6.72
CA VAL A 269 36.24 7.77 -5.42
C VAL A 269 35.89 6.31 -5.15
N LEU A 270 36.45 5.79 -4.06
CA LEU A 270 36.09 4.50 -3.50
C LEU A 270 34.78 4.65 -2.73
N VAL A 271 33.73 4.03 -3.25
CA VAL A 271 32.39 3.98 -2.69
C VAL A 271 32.25 2.70 -1.88
N CYS A 272 32.29 2.85 -0.57
CA CYS A 272 32.19 1.75 0.38
C CYS A 272 30.79 1.75 1.01
N SER A 273 29.76 1.58 0.18
CA SER A 273 28.37 1.51 0.62
C SER A 273 27.65 0.33 -0.03
N GLY A 274 26.83 -0.35 0.76
CA GLY A 274 25.86 -1.32 0.23
C GLY A 274 26.33 -2.77 0.18
N ASN A 275 26.85 -3.27 1.30
CA ASN A 275 27.01 -4.70 1.46
C ASN A 275 25.64 -5.40 1.60
N MET A 276 25.53 -6.61 1.04
CA MET A 276 24.59 -7.61 1.54
C MET A 276 25.34 -8.43 2.58
N LEU A 277 25.03 -8.22 3.86
CA LEU A 277 25.31 -9.25 4.86
C LEU A 277 24.44 -10.46 4.48
N GLU A 278 24.98 -11.36 3.67
CA GLU A 278 24.35 -12.64 3.37
C GLU A 278 25.00 -13.71 4.24
N THR A 279 24.14 -14.48 4.91
CA THR A 279 24.36 -15.69 5.71
C THR A 279 24.49 -15.49 7.24
N GLY A 280 23.44 -15.91 7.96
CA GLY A 280 23.35 -16.01 9.43
C GLY A 280 24.11 -17.19 10.02
N LYS A 281 25.30 -17.51 9.48
CA LYS A 281 26.19 -18.51 10.08
C LYS A 281 27.34 -17.80 10.82
N PRO A 282 27.42 -17.93 12.16
CA PRO A 282 28.58 -17.45 12.92
C PRO A 282 29.87 -18.02 12.30
N GLY A 283 30.83 -17.14 11.99
CA GLY A 283 32.12 -17.52 11.43
C GLY A 283 32.21 -17.60 9.89
N GLN A 284 31.09 -17.51 9.15
CA GLN A 284 31.14 -17.49 7.69
C GLN A 284 31.30 -16.05 7.17
N GLN A 285 32.51 -15.69 6.75
CA GLN A 285 32.76 -14.40 6.09
C GLN A 285 32.14 -14.42 4.69
N SER A 286 31.29 -13.44 4.36
CA SER A 286 30.81 -13.28 2.98
C SER A 286 32.01 -13.28 2.01
N PRO A 287 32.04 -14.13 0.97
CA PRO A 287 33.12 -14.16 0.01
C PRO A 287 33.15 -12.91 -0.87
N ARG A 288 32.06 -12.12 -0.87
CA ARG A 288 31.89 -10.93 -1.72
C ARG A 288 32.06 -9.67 -0.89
N ARG A 289 33.32 -9.27 -0.69
CA ARG A 289 33.69 -7.99 -0.06
C ARG A 289 34.27 -7.06 -1.09
N ASN A 290 33.41 -6.54 -1.96
CA ASN A 290 33.82 -5.64 -3.02
C ASN A 290 33.26 -4.24 -2.75
N HIS A 291 34.12 -3.24 -2.90
CA HIS A 291 33.74 -1.84 -3.01
C HIS A 291 33.64 -1.46 -4.49
N ALA A 292 32.91 -0.39 -4.78
CA ALA A 292 32.87 0.18 -6.12
C ALA A 292 33.83 1.38 -6.18
N LEU A 293 34.68 1.42 -7.19
CA LEU A 293 35.56 2.56 -7.48
C LEU A 293 35.06 3.28 -8.72
N VAL A 294 34.55 4.49 -8.51
CA VAL A 294 34.11 5.40 -9.56
C VAL A 294 35.30 6.23 -10.01
N LEU A 295 35.63 6.20 -11.31
CA LEU A 295 36.71 6.99 -11.89
C LEU A 295 36.35 8.47 -11.93
N GLU A 296 37.32 9.34 -12.18
CA GLU A 296 37.08 10.78 -12.28
C GLU A 296 35.93 11.15 -13.23
N SER A 297 35.26 12.28 -12.96
CA SER A 297 34.26 12.85 -13.85
C SER A 297 34.85 13.06 -15.25
N ASP A 298 34.09 12.74 -16.29
CA ASP A 298 34.44 13.13 -17.64
C ASP A 298 33.93 14.57 -17.90
N PRO A 299 34.84 15.57 -18.00
CA PRO A 299 34.44 16.95 -18.26
C PRO A 299 33.83 17.14 -19.65
N LYS A 300 34.08 16.23 -20.60
CA LYS A 300 33.53 16.28 -21.95
C LYS A 300 32.13 15.66 -22.02
N ALA A 301 31.77 14.80 -21.06
CA ALA A 301 30.47 14.19 -21.01
C ALA A 301 29.37 15.23 -20.72
N ARG A 302 28.27 15.14 -21.48
CA ARG A 302 27.07 15.91 -21.24
C ARG A 302 26.50 15.57 -19.85
N ARG A 303 26.19 16.61 -19.06
CA ARG A 303 25.45 16.43 -17.80
C ARG A 303 24.03 15.93 -18.08
N LEU A 304 23.58 14.96 -17.31
CA LEU A 304 22.24 14.38 -17.41
C LEU A 304 21.38 14.93 -16.28
N LYS A 305 20.19 15.45 -16.61
CA LYS A 305 19.27 15.97 -15.59
C LYS A 305 18.65 14.81 -14.83
N ILE A 306 18.64 14.88 -13.50
CA ILE A 306 17.90 13.92 -12.68
C ILE A 306 16.45 14.35 -12.67
N ASN A 307 15.56 13.44 -13.07
CA ASN A 307 14.14 13.73 -13.05
C ASN A 307 13.68 14.00 -11.62
N LYS A 308 12.82 15.01 -11.41
CA LYS A 308 12.34 15.39 -10.08
C LYS A 308 11.64 14.23 -9.36
N GLN A 309 10.86 13.42 -10.10
CA GLN A 309 10.20 12.24 -9.54
C GLN A 309 11.20 11.17 -9.08
N ALA A 310 12.34 11.02 -9.77
CA ALA A 310 13.36 10.07 -9.35
C ALA A 310 13.97 10.47 -8.00
N ILE A 311 14.11 11.78 -7.74
CA ILE A 311 14.58 12.28 -6.44
C ILE A 311 13.56 11.99 -5.35
N GLU A 312 12.27 12.24 -5.62
CA GLU A 312 11.18 11.93 -4.69
C GLU A 312 11.11 10.44 -4.37
N ASP A 313 11.09 9.58 -5.39
CA ASP A 313 11.08 8.12 -5.26
C ASP A 313 12.31 7.61 -4.48
N TYR A 314 13.50 8.17 -4.76
CA TYR A 314 14.74 7.85 -4.04
C TYR A 314 14.64 8.22 -2.55
N VAL A 315 14.16 9.43 -2.25
CA VAL A 315 14.07 9.93 -0.87
C VAL A 315 13.02 9.16 -0.07
N ALA A 316 11.86 8.90 -0.66
CA ALA A 316 10.78 8.14 -0.05
C ALA A 316 11.15 6.65 0.14
N GLY A 317 11.99 6.10 -0.75
CA GLY A 317 12.49 4.73 -0.67
C GLY A 317 13.62 4.48 0.35
N MET A 318 14.21 5.52 0.95
CA MET A 318 15.29 5.37 1.94
C MET A 318 14.79 4.76 3.26
N THR A 319 15.48 3.72 3.75
CA THR A 319 15.21 3.16 5.09
C THR A 319 15.62 4.15 6.20
N PRO A 320 15.03 4.10 7.42
CA PRO A 320 15.48 4.92 8.55
C PRO A 320 16.99 4.85 8.80
N PHE A 321 17.56 3.66 8.66
CA PHE A 321 19.01 3.44 8.73
C PHE A 321 19.78 4.17 7.63
N GLN A 322 19.39 4.06 6.36
CA GLN A 322 19.98 4.85 5.28
C GLN A 322 19.78 6.35 5.52
N LYS A 323 18.65 6.71 6.13
CA LYS A 323 18.32 8.07 6.51
C LYS A 323 19.25 8.59 7.63
N GLU A 324 19.79 7.73 8.45
CA GLU A 324 20.73 8.10 9.49
C GLU A 324 22.17 8.07 8.99
N GLU A 325 22.57 6.97 8.35
CA GLU A 325 23.93 6.74 7.89
C GLU A 325 24.38 7.72 6.81
N LEU A 326 23.50 8.07 5.87
CA LEU A 326 23.84 9.04 4.82
C LEU A 326 23.96 10.47 5.38
N LYS A 327 23.59 10.75 6.64
CA LYS A 327 23.98 12.02 7.30
C LYS A 327 25.50 12.17 7.33
N ALA A 328 26.24 11.08 7.48
CA ALA A 328 27.70 11.10 7.44
C ALA A 328 28.26 11.57 6.08
N TRP A 329 27.43 11.59 5.03
CA TRP A 329 27.80 12.07 3.70
C TRP A 329 27.50 13.58 3.52
N GLY A 330 26.79 14.20 4.48
CA GLY A 330 26.53 15.64 4.63
C GLY A 330 25.17 15.96 5.27
N ASP A 331 24.97 17.20 5.71
CA ASP A 331 23.78 17.68 6.43
C ASP A 331 22.54 17.96 5.56
N ASN A 332 22.51 17.52 4.30
CA ASN A 332 21.38 17.81 3.41
C ASN A 332 20.14 16.95 3.79
N PRO A 333 18.95 17.54 3.98
CA PRO A 333 17.71 16.80 4.28
C PRO A 333 17.32 15.77 3.20
N ARG A 334 17.69 15.99 1.93
CA ARG A 334 17.49 15.01 0.83
C ARG A 334 18.63 14.02 0.67
N ARG A 335 19.73 14.20 1.42
CA ARG A 335 20.96 13.39 1.40
C ARG A 335 21.70 13.29 0.08
N MET A 336 21.43 14.24 -0.81
CA MET A 336 22.19 14.47 -2.04
C MET A 336 23.23 15.56 -1.78
N ARG A 337 24.46 15.37 -2.24
CA ARG A 337 25.54 16.37 -2.08
C ARG A 337 26.32 16.49 -3.39
N ALA A 338 26.54 17.72 -3.84
CA ALA A 338 27.32 17.98 -5.03
C ALA A 338 28.74 17.42 -4.87
N GLY A 339 29.25 16.79 -5.92
CA GLY A 339 30.54 16.11 -5.94
C GLY A 339 30.54 14.69 -5.34
N ASN A 340 29.43 14.21 -4.76
CA ASN A 340 29.34 12.82 -4.33
C ASN A 340 29.12 11.89 -5.54
N PRO A 341 29.75 10.69 -5.54
CA PRO A 341 29.50 9.70 -6.56
C PRO A 341 28.11 9.07 -6.42
N VAL A 342 27.56 8.68 -7.55
CA VAL A 342 26.23 8.07 -7.68
C VAL A 342 26.24 7.04 -8.81
N PHE A 343 25.40 6.01 -8.66
CA PHE A 343 25.14 5.02 -9.69
C PHE A 343 23.74 5.28 -10.25
N TYR A 344 23.58 5.14 -11.56
CA TYR A 344 22.33 5.50 -12.22
C TYR A 344 22.09 4.68 -13.48
N VAL A 345 20.84 4.67 -13.94
CA VAL A 345 20.47 4.17 -15.27
C VAL A 345 19.83 5.34 -16.03
N PRO A 346 20.42 5.77 -17.17
CA PRO A 346 19.85 6.83 -17.99
C PRO A 346 18.67 6.33 -18.83
N GLU A 347 17.68 7.19 -19.04
CA GLU A 347 16.60 7.00 -20.02
C GLU A 347 16.56 8.22 -20.94
N GLY A 348 17.07 8.07 -22.16
CA GLY A 348 17.27 9.19 -23.07
C GLY A 348 18.26 10.21 -22.50
N THR A 349 17.80 11.45 -22.27
CA THR A 349 18.64 12.54 -21.74
C THR A 349 18.45 12.81 -20.24
N GLU A 350 17.61 12.03 -19.57
CA GLU A 350 17.31 12.18 -18.15
C GLU A 350 17.68 10.92 -17.35
N VAL A 351 17.71 11.06 -16.03
CA VAL A 351 17.93 9.96 -15.10
C VAL A 351 16.68 9.72 -14.28
N PHE A 352 16.10 8.53 -14.42
CA PHE A 352 14.90 8.08 -13.70
C PHE A 352 15.19 7.09 -12.57
N TYR A 353 16.41 6.58 -12.49
CA TYR A 353 16.83 5.56 -11.54
C TYR A 353 18.24 5.87 -11.06
N PHE A 354 18.42 6.04 -9.76
CA PHE A 354 19.75 6.24 -9.18
C PHE A 354 19.84 5.81 -7.72
N GLY A 355 21.07 5.64 -7.24
CA GLY A 355 21.35 5.43 -5.83
C GLY A 355 22.85 5.39 -5.54
N HIS A 356 23.20 5.23 -4.26
CA HIS A 356 24.58 5.28 -3.79
C HIS A 356 25.29 3.91 -3.75
N ASN A 357 24.71 2.88 -4.34
CA ASN A 357 25.30 1.56 -4.54
C ASN A 357 24.90 1.09 -5.94
N PRO A 358 25.77 0.45 -6.74
CA PRO A 358 25.40 -0.10 -8.05
C PRO A 358 24.20 -1.06 -8.01
N ASN A 359 23.92 -1.67 -6.85
CA ASN A 359 22.74 -2.50 -6.61
C ASN A 359 21.67 -1.73 -5.82
N PHE A 360 21.29 -0.55 -6.29
CA PHE A 360 20.29 0.30 -5.64
C PHE A 360 18.87 -0.25 -5.78
N ARG A 361 17.95 0.18 -4.91
CA ARG A 361 16.53 -0.18 -5.03
C ARG A 361 15.88 0.66 -6.12
N ILE A 362 14.99 0.06 -6.89
CA ILE A 362 14.18 0.77 -7.89
C ILE A 362 12.74 0.94 -7.37
N PRO A 363 12.03 2.01 -7.77
CA PRO A 363 10.62 2.16 -7.47
C PRO A 363 9.79 1.09 -8.16
N ALA A 364 8.82 0.51 -7.45
CA ALA A 364 7.78 -0.29 -8.04
C ALA A 364 6.78 0.67 -8.70
N ARG A 365 6.93 0.92 -10.00
CA ARG A 365 6.02 1.80 -10.76
C ARG A 365 4.85 0.99 -11.26
N LEU A 366 3.65 1.55 -11.18
CA LEU A 366 2.51 1.01 -11.92
C LEU A 366 2.76 1.19 -13.41
N HIS A 367 2.24 0.26 -14.22
CA HIS A 367 2.28 0.37 -15.67
C HIS A 367 1.73 1.73 -16.13
N GLY A 368 2.46 2.41 -17.02
CA GLY A 368 2.09 3.73 -17.54
C GLY A 368 2.36 4.92 -16.59
N THR A 369 2.88 4.69 -15.38
CA THR A 369 3.20 5.77 -14.42
C THR A 369 4.70 6.04 -14.30
N LYS A 370 5.06 7.28 -13.97
CA LYS A 370 6.46 7.69 -13.75
C LYS A 370 6.88 7.73 -12.27
N ARG A 371 5.95 7.50 -11.34
CA ARG A 371 6.18 7.54 -9.88
C ARG A 371 6.11 6.16 -9.27
N ALA A 372 6.70 5.98 -8.09
CA ALA A 372 6.49 4.78 -7.30
C ALA A 372 5.02 4.60 -6.89
N ALA A 373 4.59 3.35 -6.84
CA ALA A 373 3.32 2.95 -6.27
C ALA A 373 3.33 3.16 -4.75
N THR A 374 2.15 3.42 -4.22
CA THR A 374 1.85 3.68 -2.81
C THR A 374 0.75 2.72 -2.35
N PRO A 375 0.55 2.52 -1.04
CA PRO A 375 -0.58 1.72 -0.54
C PRO A 375 -1.93 2.17 -1.09
N ARG A 376 -2.11 3.49 -1.31
CA ARG A 376 -3.34 4.09 -1.83
C ARG A 376 -3.70 3.61 -3.23
N ASP A 377 -2.70 3.33 -4.06
CA ASP A 377 -2.93 2.91 -5.45
C ASP A 377 -3.62 1.54 -5.56
N PHE A 378 -3.54 0.72 -4.50
CA PHE A 378 -4.12 -0.62 -4.46
C PHE A 378 -5.45 -0.65 -3.70
N VAL A 379 -6.06 0.52 -3.44
CA VAL A 379 -7.41 0.62 -2.85
C VAL A 379 -8.39 1.01 -3.96
N PRO A 380 -9.52 0.30 -4.12
CA PRO A 380 -10.54 0.65 -5.11
C PRO A 380 -10.99 2.11 -5.00
N ASP A 381 -11.06 2.80 -6.14
CA ASP A 381 -11.47 4.21 -6.21
C ASP A 381 -12.86 4.44 -5.61
N GLU A 382 -13.77 3.48 -5.70
CA GLU A 382 -15.12 3.54 -5.12
C GLU A 382 -15.10 3.68 -3.59
N LEU A 383 -14.08 3.12 -2.92
CA LEU A 383 -13.90 3.23 -1.47
C LEU A 383 -13.11 4.47 -1.05
N LEU A 384 -12.52 5.18 -2.02
CA LEU A 384 -11.77 6.40 -1.80
C LEU A 384 -12.59 7.64 -2.13
N THR A 385 -13.31 7.65 -3.24
CA THR A 385 -13.81 8.89 -3.87
C THR A 385 -15.23 9.28 -3.45
N ASP A 386 -15.98 8.39 -2.80
CA ASP A 386 -17.32 8.72 -2.33
C ASP A 386 -17.25 9.68 -1.12
N SER A 387 -17.76 10.89 -1.35
CA SER A 387 -17.74 11.95 -0.36
C SER A 387 -18.86 11.83 0.67
N ARG A 388 -19.85 10.96 0.51
CA ARG A 388 -20.95 10.84 1.48
C ARG A 388 -20.43 10.26 2.81
N PRO A 389 -21.01 10.66 3.96
CA PRO A 389 -20.66 10.06 5.25
C PRO A 389 -21.11 8.59 5.28
N ASP A 390 -20.26 7.70 5.78
CA ASP A 390 -20.65 6.33 6.10
C ASP A 390 -21.24 6.24 7.53
N LEU A 391 -21.69 5.05 7.96
CA LEU A 391 -22.24 4.85 9.30
C LEU A 391 -21.24 5.22 10.42
N ALA A 392 -19.96 4.92 10.24
CA ALA A 392 -18.96 5.24 11.26
C ALA A 392 -18.78 6.76 11.38
N ASP A 393 -18.80 7.49 10.26
CA ASP A 393 -18.77 8.95 10.28
C ASP A 393 -20.04 9.55 10.88
N ALA A 394 -21.22 9.01 10.52
CA ALA A 394 -22.49 9.47 11.07
C ALA A 394 -22.57 9.32 12.61
N ILE A 395 -22.07 8.20 13.14
CA ILE A 395 -22.14 7.89 14.58
C ILE A 395 -21.03 8.60 15.34
N PHE A 396 -19.78 8.45 14.90
CA PHE A 396 -18.60 8.89 15.65
C PHE A 396 -18.11 10.28 15.27
N GLY A 397 -18.66 10.88 14.22
CA GLY A 397 -18.21 12.17 13.69
C GLY A 397 -16.91 12.05 12.90
N TRP A 398 -16.48 13.19 12.34
CA TRP A 398 -15.22 13.28 11.61
C TRP A 398 -14.63 14.68 11.62
N VAL A 399 -13.30 14.73 11.56
CA VAL A 399 -12.52 15.94 11.31
C VAL A 399 -11.76 15.72 10.01
N GLU A 400 -11.73 16.72 9.12
CA GLU A 400 -10.83 16.72 7.96
C GLU A 400 -9.54 17.48 8.30
N GLU A 401 -8.41 16.78 8.30
CA GLU A 401 -7.09 17.41 8.25
C GLU A 401 -6.63 17.48 6.80
N ARG A 402 -6.41 18.70 6.30
CA ARG A 402 -5.95 18.93 4.92
C ARG A 402 -4.44 18.86 4.88
N GLU A 403 -3.89 17.91 4.15
CA GLU A 403 -2.45 17.92 3.83
C GLU A 403 -2.14 18.28 2.35
N ASP A 404 -3.10 18.20 1.42
CA ASP A 404 -2.82 18.32 -0.03
C ASP A 404 -3.88 19.04 -0.89
N GLY A 405 -4.84 19.75 -0.31
CA GLY A 405 -5.70 20.70 -1.05
C GLY A 405 -6.78 20.10 -1.98
N LYS A 406 -7.06 18.79 -1.93
CA LYS A 406 -8.26 18.19 -2.57
C LYS A 406 -8.99 17.31 -1.55
N ALA A 407 -10.23 17.67 -1.23
CA ALA A 407 -11.06 16.93 -0.28
C ALA A 407 -11.54 15.61 -0.90
N ILE A 408 -11.44 14.54 -0.11
CA ILE A 408 -11.86 13.18 -0.46
C ILE A 408 -12.97 12.70 0.51
N GLY A 409 -13.31 13.50 1.53
CA GLY A 409 -14.38 13.24 2.48
C GLY A 409 -15.64 14.10 2.27
N PRO A 410 -16.61 14.00 3.20
CA PRO A 410 -17.84 14.79 3.20
C PRO A 410 -17.46 16.22 3.49
N LYS A 411 -18.16 17.15 2.83
CA LYS A 411 -17.99 18.56 3.15
C LYS A 411 -18.36 18.76 4.62
N GLU A 412 -17.59 19.61 5.29
CA GLU A 412 -17.77 20.01 6.70
C GLU A 412 -17.21 19.01 7.73
N GLN A 413 -16.90 19.50 8.93
CA GLN A 413 -16.49 18.67 10.07
C GLN A 413 -17.72 18.47 10.95
N ARG A 414 -17.83 17.31 11.60
CA ARG A 414 -18.99 16.99 12.43
C ARG A 414 -18.57 16.30 13.72
N ALA A 415 -19.11 16.76 14.85
CA ALA A 415 -18.96 16.08 16.12
C ALA A 415 -19.67 14.71 16.09
N GLY A 416 -19.16 13.75 16.85
CA GLY A 416 -19.87 12.48 17.05
C GLY A 416 -21.18 12.67 17.81
N ARG A 417 -22.06 11.69 17.70
CA ARG A 417 -23.30 11.57 18.49
C ARG A 417 -23.18 10.49 19.58
N VAL A 418 -21.95 10.04 19.83
CA VAL A 418 -21.62 9.05 20.85
C VAL A 418 -20.45 9.50 21.70
N PHE A 419 -20.54 9.21 22.99
CA PHE A 419 -19.50 9.47 23.98
C PHE A 419 -19.22 8.19 24.77
N PHE A 420 -17.94 7.85 24.92
CA PHE A 420 -17.50 6.66 25.66
C PHE A 420 -16.90 7.12 26.97
N GLU A 421 -17.47 6.66 28.08
CA GLU A 421 -16.83 6.81 29.38
C GLU A 421 -15.54 5.99 29.46
N ASP A 422 -14.63 6.41 30.33
CA ASP A 422 -13.49 5.57 30.70
C ASP A 422 -13.99 4.33 31.44
N ALA A 423 -13.48 3.15 31.07
CA ALA A 423 -13.87 1.93 31.76
C ALA A 423 -13.20 1.85 33.12
N GLN A 424 -14.05 1.87 34.13
CA GLN A 424 -13.70 1.83 35.54
C GLN A 424 -13.46 0.39 35.96
N PHE A 425 -12.38 0.15 36.70
CA PHE A 425 -12.09 -1.15 37.29
C PHE A 425 -13.18 -1.55 38.28
N VAL A 426 -13.64 -2.80 38.18
CA VAL A 426 -14.66 -3.39 39.06
C VAL A 426 -14.06 -4.46 39.97
N GLY A 427 -13.11 -5.24 39.46
CA GLY A 427 -12.50 -6.34 40.20
C GLY A 427 -11.75 -7.30 39.29
N ALA A 428 -11.17 -8.34 39.86
CA ALA A 428 -10.54 -9.43 39.12
C ALA A 428 -11.11 -10.79 39.58
N SER A 429 -11.14 -11.76 38.67
CA SER A 429 -11.62 -13.13 38.94
C SER A 429 -10.67 -13.93 39.86
N GLU A 430 -9.41 -13.53 39.93
CA GLU A 430 -8.36 -14.14 40.75
C GLU A 430 -7.62 -13.05 41.56
N GLU A 431 -6.77 -13.44 42.52
CA GLU A 431 -5.97 -12.51 43.33
C GLU A 431 -4.94 -11.72 42.51
N GLY A 432 -4.84 -10.41 42.74
CA GLY A 432 -4.00 -9.49 41.97
C GLY A 432 -4.67 -8.95 40.69
N VAL A 433 -3.96 -8.08 39.97
CA VAL A 433 -4.47 -7.40 38.74
C VAL A 433 -3.45 -7.45 37.61
N TRP A 434 -2.17 -7.38 37.96
CA TRP A 434 -1.06 -7.33 37.03
C TRP A 434 -0.62 -8.73 36.61
N TYR A 435 -0.25 -8.88 35.35
CA TYR A 435 0.24 -10.15 34.80
C TYR A 435 1.52 -10.63 35.51
N LYS A 436 2.40 -9.70 35.86
CA LYS A 436 3.58 -9.92 36.70
C LYS A 436 3.83 -8.71 37.61
N PRO A 437 4.51 -8.89 38.75
CA PRO A 437 4.85 -7.78 39.67
C PRO A 437 5.88 -6.80 39.07
N ASP A 438 6.66 -7.25 38.09
CA ASP A 438 7.67 -6.45 37.40
C ASP A 438 7.37 -6.31 35.90
N PRO A 439 7.76 -5.18 35.27
CA PRO A 439 7.58 -4.98 33.85
C PRO A 439 8.29 -6.05 33.04
N ILE A 440 7.56 -6.63 32.09
CA ILE A 440 8.10 -7.60 31.15
C ILE A 440 8.65 -6.90 29.92
N THR A 441 9.54 -7.61 29.22
CA THR A 441 10.01 -7.24 27.89
C THR A 441 9.37 -8.18 26.88
N PRO A 442 8.60 -7.70 25.89
CA PRO A 442 7.98 -8.59 24.93
C PRO A 442 8.93 -8.95 23.77
N HIS A 443 8.62 -10.01 23.02
CA HIS A 443 9.42 -10.43 21.86
C HIS A 443 9.66 -9.32 20.83
N VAL A 444 10.78 -9.36 20.12
CA VAL A 444 11.01 -8.47 18.97
C VAL A 444 10.42 -9.12 17.72
N HIS A 445 9.22 -8.70 17.34
CA HIS A 445 8.57 -9.20 16.14
C HIS A 445 9.04 -8.48 14.86
N SER A 446 9.05 -9.22 13.75
CA SER A 446 9.44 -8.66 12.45
C SER A 446 8.42 -7.63 11.96
N GLY A 447 8.92 -6.43 11.62
CA GLY A 447 8.13 -5.43 10.90
C GLY A 447 7.75 -5.87 9.48
N PRO A 448 6.76 -5.22 8.86
CA PRO A 448 6.32 -5.53 7.50
C PRO A 448 7.50 -5.49 6.52
N LYS A 449 7.61 -6.50 5.66
CA LYS A 449 8.64 -6.57 4.62
C LYS A 449 7.96 -6.24 3.28
N PRO A 450 8.27 -5.09 2.65
CA PRO A 450 7.67 -4.74 1.35
C PRO A 450 7.91 -5.79 0.26
N THR A 451 8.93 -6.62 0.37
CA THR A 451 9.18 -7.72 -0.58
C THR A 451 8.25 -8.93 -0.39
N THR A 452 7.43 -8.95 0.67
CA THR A 452 6.42 -9.98 0.96
C THR A 452 5.03 -9.50 0.50
N PHE A 453 4.95 -8.94 -0.71
CA PHE A 453 3.73 -8.38 -1.28
C PHE A 453 2.59 -9.40 -1.35
N GLN A 454 2.89 -10.69 -1.48
CA GLN A 454 1.89 -11.77 -1.57
C GLN A 454 1.14 -12.03 -0.25
N HIS A 455 1.54 -11.40 0.84
CA HIS A 455 0.73 -11.36 2.07
C HIS A 455 -0.29 -10.23 2.05
N TYR A 456 -0.05 -9.16 1.30
CA TYR A 456 -0.77 -7.89 1.37
C TYR A 456 -1.64 -7.60 0.14
N LEU A 457 -1.31 -8.18 -1.01
CA LEU A 457 -2.05 -8.07 -2.27
C LEU A 457 -2.86 -9.31 -2.55
N GLU A 458 -4.04 -9.15 -3.14
CA GLU A 458 -4.85 -10.25 -3.66
C GLU A 458 -4.17 -10.92 -4.86
N GLN A 459 -4.20 -12.25 -4.90
CA GLN A 459 -3.62 -13.06 -5.96
C GLN A 459 -4.75 -13.77 -6.71
N ASP A 460 -5.22 -13.16 -7.79
CA ASP A 460 -6.37 -13.64 -8.56
C ASP A 460 -5.93 -14.46 -9.79
N LYS A 461 -6.30 -15.75 -9.81
CA LYS A 461 -6.06 -16.65 -10.95
C LYS A 461 -6.73 -16.15 -12.23
N ASP A 462 -7.91 -15.54 -12.13
CA ASP A 462 -8.69 -15.07 -13.28
C ASP A 462 -8.02 -13.85 -13.93
N ASP A 463 -7.28 -13.06 -13.15
CA ASP A 463 -6.44 -11.95 -13.61
C ASP A 463 -4.99 -12.40 -13.92
N GLY A 464 -4.73 -13.71 -13.98
CA GLY A 464 -3.42 -14.27 -14.36
C GLY A 464 -2.42 -14.43 -13.22
N HIS A 465 -2.81 -14.14 -11.98
CA HIS A 465 -1.97 -14.19 -10.79
C HIS A 465 -2.19 -15.45 -9.97
N ASN A 466 -1.62 -16.56 -10.43
CA ASN A 466 -1.84 -17.86 -9.81
C ASN A 466 -1.06 -18.01 -8.49
N PRO A 467 -1.75 -18.18 -7.33
CA PRO A 467 -1.08 -18.34 -6.04
C PRO A 467 -0.14 -19.54 -5.93
N ASP A 468 -0.34 -20.56 -6.78
CA ASP A 468 0.46 -21.78 -6.82
C ASP A 468 1.74 -21.62 -7.68
N LEU A 469 1.83 -20.53 -8.48
CA LEU A 469 2.94 -20.25 -9.40
C LEU A 469 3.61 -18.91 -9.07
N LYS A 470 4.80 -18.97 -8.47
CA LYS A 470 5.55 -17.80 -7.96
C LYS A 470 5.77 -16.72 -9.01
N GLU A 471 6.10 -17.15 -10.21
CA GLU A 471 6.42 -16.30 -11.35
C GLU A 471 5.24 -15.44 -11.81
N THR A 472 4.02 -15.82 -11.45
CA THR A 472 2.80 -15.11 -11.84
C THR A 472 2.24 -14.18 -10.76
N LEU A 473 2.82 -14.18 -9.55
CA LEU A 473 2.24 -13.44 -8.43
C LEU A 473 2.20 -11.93 -8.69
N ALA A 474 1.06 -11.31 -8.41
CA ALA A 474 0.89 -9.87 -8.41
C ALA A 474 1.80 -9.23 -7.35
N HIS A 475 2.48 -8.14 -7.72
CA HIS A 475 3.38 -7.38 -6.86
C HIS A 475 3.10 -5.87 -6.97
N TYR A 476 3.82 -5.03 -6.21
CA TYR A 476 3.55 -3.58 -6.20
C TYR A 476 3.82 -2.81 -7.50
N GLY A 477 4.20 -3.50 -8.59
CA GLY A 477 4.30 -2.93 -9.94
C GLY A 477 3.20 -3.44 -10.89
N THR A 478 2.41 -4.43 -10.44
CA THR A 478 1.23 -4.92 -11.15
C THR A 478 0.17 -3.81 -11.20
N PRO A 479 -0.54 -3.63 -12.34
CA PRO A 479 -1.63 -2.68 -12.44
C PRO A 479 -2.67 -2.83 -11.32
N ALA A 480 -3.14 -1.71 -10.78
CA ALA A 480 -4.17 -1.70 -9.73
C ALA A 480 -5.53 -2.28 -10.19
N THR A 481 -5.72 -2.47 -11.50
CA THR A 481 -6.90 -3.14 -12.07
C THR A 481 -6.84 -4.66 -11.96
N GLU A 482 -5.66 -5.24 -11.76
CA GLU A 482 -5.40 -6.69 -11.68
C GLU A 482 -5.19 -7.17 -10.23
N THR A 483 -4.91 -6.26 -9.30
CA THR A 483 -4.72 -6.58 -7.88
C THR A 483 -5.05 -5.40 -6.99
N GLN A 484 -5.43 -5.70 -5.74
CA GLN A 484 -5.74 -4.72 -4.71
C GLN A 484 -5.19 -5.18 -3.35
N ILE A 485 -5.20 -4.29 -2.35
CA ILE A 485 -4.90 -4.69 -0.98
C ILE A 485 -5.96 -5.66 -0.46
N ARG A 486 -5.54 -6.61 0.37
CA ARG A 486 -6.44 -7.63 0.95
C ARG A 486 -7.46 -7.10 1.95
N GLY A 487 -7.34 -5.86 2.42
CA GLY A 487 -8.29 -5.20 3.30
C GLY A 487 -7.80 -4.91 4.71
N HIS A 488 -8.68 -5.04 5.71
CA HIS A 488 -8.41 -4.62 7.08
C HIS A 488 -7.59 -5.66 7.83
N LYS A 489 -6.36 -5.31 8.21
CA LYS A 489 -5.47 -6.18 8.95
C LYS A 489 -5.93 -6.36 10.40
N LEU A 490 -6.16 -7.60 10.82
CA LEU A 490 -6.46 -8.00 12.20
C LEU A 490 -5.46 -9.06 12.68
N TYR A 491 -5.25 -9.19 14.00
CA TYR A 491 -4.27 -10.13 14.58
C TYR A 491 -4.94 -11.33 15.25
N TRP A 492 -4.47 -12.55 15.04
CA TRP A 492 -5.10 -13.73 15.67
C TRP A 492 -5.06 -13.69 17.20
N PHE A 493 -6.11 -14.19 17.86
CA PHE A 493 -6.05 -14.53 19.28
C PHE A 493 -5.16 -15.74 19.49
N LYS A 494 -4.49 -15.81 20.64
CA LYS A 494 -3.53 -16.86 20.99
C LYS A 494 -3.85 -17.50 22.35
N GLY A 495 -5.12 -17.47 22.76
CA GLY A 495 -5.59 -17.96 24.05
C GLY A 495 -5.33 -17.01 25.22
N ALA A 496 -5.56 -17.53 26.43
CA ALA A 496 -5.43 -16.77 27.67
C ALA A 496 -3.98 -16.57 28.13
N THR A 497 -3.05 -17.41 27.66
CA THR A 497 -1.63 -17.39 28.05
C THR A 497 -0.70 -17.33 26.82
N PRO A 498 -0.81 -16.27 25.99
CA PRO A 498 0.05 -16.13 24.82
C PRO A 498 1.54 -16.04 25.22
N ASP A 499 2.41 -16.55 24.35
CA ASP A 499 3.86 -16.34 24.48
C ASP A 499 4.20 -14.89 24.11
N ILE A 500 4.44 -14.08 25.13
CA ILE A 500 4.65 -12.65 24.99
C ILE A 500 6.04 -12.20 25.38
N GLU A 501 6.79 -12.95 26.19
CA GLU A 501 8.04 -12.50 26.81
C GLU A 501 9.29 -12.83 26.01
N ALA A 502 10.14 -11.83 25.77
CA ALA A 502 11.43 -12.00 25.12
C ALA A 502 12.29 -13.06 25.81
N THR A 503 12.93 -13.90 25.00
CA THR A 503 13.93 -14.90 25.40
C THR A 503 15.20 -14.26 25.95
N THR A 504 16.04 -15.01 26.66
CA THR A 504 17.33 -14.52 27.18
C THR A 504 18.21 -13.92 26.09
N ASN A 505 18.28 -14.57 24.93
CA ASN A 505 19.08 -14.10 23.78
C ASN A 505 18.53 -12.78 23.21
N GLU A 506 17.21 -12.63 23.11
CA GLU A 506 16.60 -11.36 22.67
C GLU A 506 16.90 -10.22 23.66
N ARG A 507 17.00 -10.55 24.95
CA ARG A 507 17.35 -9.58 26.00
C ARG A 507 18.80 -9.12 25.95
N GLU A 508 19.71 -9.80 25.24
CA GLU A 508 21.08 -9.32 25.04
C GLU A 508 21.14 -8.02 24.18
N HIS A 509 20.03 -7.69 23.49
CA HIS A 509 19.89 -6.48 22.68
C HIS A 509 18.98 -5.43 23.35
N GLU A 510 19.21 -5.15 24.64
CA GLU A 510 18.35 -4.30 25.49
C GLU A 510 18.00 -2.92 24.93
N LYS A 511 18.86 -2.33 24.09
CA LYS A 511 18.61 -1.02 23.45
C LYS A 511 17.38 -1.02 22.54
N GLN A 512 16.86 -2.17 22.13
CA GLN A 512 15.70 -2.25 21.23
C GLN A 512 14.40 -2.64 21.95
N LEU A 513 14.44 -2.77 23.27
CA LEU A 513 13.38 -3.43 24.03
C LEU A 513 12.51 -2.41 24.77
N THR A 514 11.20 -2.50 24.50
CA THR A 514 10.17 -1.76 25.26
C THR A 514 9.76 -2.60 26.47
N ARG A 515 9.50 -1.98 27.62
CA ARG A 515 8.96 -2.68 28.79
C ARG A 515 7.49 -2.33 28.96
N ILE A 516 6.68 -3.28 29.42
CA ILE A 516 5.24 -3.11 29.62
C ILE A 516 4.77 -3.82 30.88
N VAL A 517 3.66 -3.35 31.44
CA VAL A 517 2.96 -3.97 32.58
C VAL A 517 1.54 -4.32 32.15
N PRO A 518 1.30 -5.54 31.64
CA PRO A 518 -0.03 -5.96 31.22
C PRO A 518 -0.93 -6.28 32.43
N LEU A 519 -2.23 -6.11 32.24
CA LEU A 519 -3.26 -6.76 33.04
C LEU A 519 -3.27 -8.26 32.76
N LYS A 520 -3.64 -9.06 33.76
CA LYS A 520 -3.93 -10.48 33.59
C LYS A 520 -5.31 -10.71 32.94
N PRO A 521 -5.60 -11.94 32.45
CA PRO A 521 -6.97 -12.37 32.16
C PRO A 521 -7.86 -12.35 33.42
N GLY A 522 -9.17 -12.15 33.25
CA GLY A 522 -10.18 -12.12 34.31
C GLY A 522 -10.33 -10.76 35.02
N VAL A 523 -9.69 -9.69 34.52
CA VAL A 523 -9.87 -8.34 35.07
C VAL A 523 -11.12 -7.70 34.45
N ARG A 524 -12.01 -7.18 35.31
CA ARG A 524 -13.33 -6.69 34.93
C ARG A 524 -13.43 -5.18 35.06
N PHE A 525 -14.12 -4.58 34.09
CA PHE A 525 -14.38 -3.16 33.98
C PHE A 525 -15.84 -2.89 33.63
N LYS A 526 -16.32 -1.68 33.92
CA LYS A 526 -17.62 -1.16 33.49
C LYS A 526 -17.47 0.21 32.84
N PHE A 527 -18.24 0.45 31.79
CA PHE A 527 -18.34 1.76 31.14
C PHE A 527 -19.72 1.94 30.49
N LYS A 528 -20.09 3.19 30.21
CA LYS A 528 -21.25 3.51 29.38
C LYS A 528 -20.85 4.14 28.06
N ILE A 529 -21.64 3.82 27.04
CA ILE A 529 -21.63 4.50 25.75
C ILE A 529 -22.89 5.34 25.68
N HIS A 530 -22.74 6.64 25.87
CA HIS A 530 -23.85 7.59 25.72
C HIS A 530 -24.07 7.88 24.24
N PHE A 531 -25.32 7.98 23.84
CA PHE A 531 -25.68 8.29 22.46
C PHE A 531 -26.92 9.17 22.37
N GLU A 532 -26.95 10.00 21.34
CA GLU A 532 -28.06 10.92 21.08
C GLU A 532 -28.49 10.90 19.60
N ASN A 533 -29.80 10.98 19.37
CA ASN A 533 -30.39 11.03 18.03
C ASN A 533 -29.92 9.93 17.07
N LEU A 534 -29.59 8.73 17.55
CA LEU A 534 -29.24 7.62 16.66
C LEU A 534 -30.51 7.04 16.03
N ARG A 535 -30.44 6.73 14.74
CA ARG A 535 -31.46 5.92 14.07
C ARG A 535 -31.30 4.45 14.41
N GLU A 536 -32.31 3.63 14.10
CA GLU A 536 -32.29 2.20 14.40
C GLU A 536 -31.09 1.48 13.79
N GLU A 537 -30.73 1.78 12.53
CA GLU A 537 -29.56 1.19 11.85
C GLU A 537 -28.23 1.64 12.45
N GLU A 538 -28.17 2.85 13.03
CA GLU A 538 -26.97 3.41 13.63
C GLU A 538 -26.72 2.82 15.02
N LEU A 539 -27.78 2.73 15.84
CA LEU A 539 -27.75 2.02 17.11
C LEU A 539 -27.47 0.52 16.89
N GLY A 540 -28.10 -0.06 15.88
CA GLY A 540 -27.88 -1.43 15.44
C GLY A 540 -26.43 -1.72 15.11
N ALA A 541 -25.73 -0.80 14.43
CA ALA A 541 -24.31 -0.95 14.12
C ALA A 541 -23.45 -1.04 15.40
N LEU A 542 -23.72 -0.19 16.41
CA LEU A 542 -23.03 -0.25 17.71
C LEU A 542 -23.30 -1.57 18.42
N LEU A 543 -24.57 -1.97 18.50
CA LEU A 543 -24.97 -3.21 19.16
C LEU A 543 -24.34 -4.43 18.47
N TRP A 544 -24.39 -4.49 17.14
CA TRP A 544 -23.80 -5.57 16.35
C TRP A 544 -22.32 -5.75 16.66
N VAL A 545 -21.53 -4.66 16.69
CA VAL A 545 -20.09 -4.78 16.97
C VAL A 545 -19.76 -5.03 18.44
N LEU A 546 -20.65 -4.69 19.37
CA LEU A 546 -20.50 -4.96 20.80
C LEU A 546 -20.88 -6.41 21.14
N THR A 547 -21.91 -6.96 20.50
CA THR A 547 -22.37 -8.34 20.73
C THR A 547 -21.64 -9.37 19.88
N LEU A 548 -21.19 -8.99 18.67
CA LEU A 548 -20.59 -9.88 17.66
C LEU A 548 -21.49 -11.10 17.38
N PRO A 549 -22.68 -10.90 16.76
CA PRO A 549 -23.65 -11.95 16.51
C PRO A 549 -23.12 -12.91 15.42
N GLY A 550 -22.38 -13.93 15.86
CA GLY A 550 -21.83 -14.97 14.99
C GLY A 550 -22.52 -16.32 15.18
N GLU A 551 -21.78 -17.40 14.94
CA GLU A 551 -22.30 -18.76 14.99
C GLU A 551 -22.63 -19.20 16.42
N VAL A 552 -23.75 -19.93 16.56
CA VAL A 552 -24.18 -20.47 17.85
C VAL A 552 -23.14 -21.44 18.39
N GLY A 553 -22.74 -21.25 19.65
CA GLY A 553 -21.73 -22.09 20.30
C GLY A 553 -20.29 -21.67 19.99
N VAL A 554 -20.08 -20.67 19.15
CA VAL A 554 -18.76 -20.06 18.92
C VAL A 554 -18.63 -18.82 19.77
N GLU A 555 -17.49 -18.70 20.44
CA GLU A 555 -17.19 -17.54 21.26
C GLU A 555 -16.42 -16.48 20.47
N TYR A 556 -16.85 -15.23 20.58
CA TYR A 556 -16.17 -14.08 19.95
C TYR A 556 -15.61 -13.12 21.00
N ARG A 557 -14.53 -12.41 20.64
CA ARG A 557 -13.86 -11.43 21.52
C ARG A 557 -13.40 -10.21 20.73
N HIS A 558 -13.28 -9.09 21.44
CA HIS A 558 -12.75 -7.83 20.92
C HIS A 558 -11.25 -7.74 21.15
N ARG A 559 -10.59 -6.84 20.40
CA ARG A 559 -9.14 -6.58 20.52
C ARG A 559 -8.85 -5.19 21.01
N LEU A 560 -8.31 -5.11 22.21
CA LEU A 560 -8.03 -3.87 22.92
C LEU A 560 -6.51 -3.68 23.18
N GLY A 561 -6.04 -2.44 23.13
CA GLY A 561 -4.66 -2.13 23.54
C GLY A 561 -3.57 -2.36 22.48
N MET A 562 -2.31 -2.24 22.89
CA MET A 562 -1.14 -2.14 21.98
C MET A 562 -0.44 -3.48 21.70
N GLY A 563 -0.72 -4.53 22.47
CA GLY A 563 -0.05 -5.84 22.38
C GLY A 563 -0.64 -6.83 21.37
N LYS A 564 -1.55 -6.40 20.48
CA LYS A 564 -2.34 -7.30 19.60
C LYS A 564 -1.51 -8.30 18.80
N HIS A 565 -0.32 -7.89 18.35
CA HIS A 565 0.61 -8.73 17.58
C HIS A 565 1.25 -9.87 18.39
N PHE A 566 1.27 -9.75 19.72
CA PHE A 566 1.68 -10.80 20.64
C PHE A 566 0.54 -11.76 21.00
N GLY A 567 -0.71 -11.48 20.58
CA GLY A 567 -1.90 -12.22 21.02
C GLY A 567 -2.56 -11.63 22.28
N MET A 568 -2.08 -10.50 22.76
CA MET A 568 -2.66 -9.75 23.88
C MET A 568 -3.94 -9.02 23.50
N GLY A 569 -4.71 -8.62 24.51
CA GLY A 569 -5.82 -7.69 24.36
C GLY A 569 -7.15 -8.32 23.97
N GLY A 570 -7.30 -9.63 24.11
CA GLY A 570 -8.62 -10.28 24.00
C GLY A 570 -9.50 -9.84 25.14
N VAL A 571 -10.67 -9.28 24.84
CA VAL A 571 -11.65 -8.87 25.85
C VAL A 571 -13.06 -9.33 25.45
N LYS A 572 -13.89 -9.67 26.43
CA LYS A 572 -15.32 -9.93 26.26
C LYS A 572 -16.10 -8.69 26.66
N ILE A 573 -17.08 -8.29 25.85
CA ILE A 573 -17.98 -7.18 26.18
C ILE A 573 -19.41 -7.71 26.20
N THR A 574 -20.16 -7.34 27.23
CA THR A 574 -21.59 -7.66 27.37
C THR A 574 -22.38 -6.36 27.47
N PRO A 575 -23.09 -5.94 26.41
CA PRO A 575 -23.86 -4.71 26.40
C PRO A 575 -25.27 -4.89 26.97
N ARG A 576 -25.79 -3.84 27.61
CA ARG A 576 -27.19 -3.70 28.03
C ARG A 576 -27.70 -2.34 27.57
N LEU A 577 -28.76 -2.34 26.76
CA LEU A 577 -29.31 -1.14 26.17
C LEU A 577 -30.32 -0.49 27.11
N TYR A 578 -30.17 0.81 27.32
CA TYR A 578 -31.15 1.66 27.98
C TYR A 578 -31.64 2.71 26.98
N LEU A 579 -32.95 2.97 26.98
CA LEU A 579 -33.60 4.00 26.17
C LEU A 579 -34.46 4.89 27.05
N THR A 580 -34.55 6.17 26.70
CA THR A 580 -35.46 7.12 27.33
C THR A 580 -36.71 7.31 26.47
N ASP A 581 -37.88 7.26 27.09
CA ASP A 581 -39.11 7.78 26.51
C ASP A 581 -39.24 9.25 26.92
N ARG A 582 -38.82 10.16 26.04
CA ARG A 582 -38.83 11.59 26.34
C ARG A 582 -40.24 12.13 26.57
N GLN A 583 -41.24 11.60 25.86
CA GLN A 583 -42.60 12.08 25.99
C GLN A 583 -43.12 11.75 27.39
N GLN A 584 -42.92 10.50 27.84
CA GLN A 584 -43.23 10.10 29.21
C GLN A 584 -42.39 10.88 30.23
N ARG A 585 -41.09 11.07 29.98
CA ARG A 585 -40.19 11.83 30.85
C ARG A 585 -40.72 13.24 31.14
N TYR A 586 -41.10 13.99 30.10
CA TYR A 586 -41.59 15.35 30.28
C TYR A 586 -43.02 15.42 30.82
N LEU A 587 -43.85 14.40 30.58
CA LEU A 587 -45.17 14.27 31.21
C LEU A 587 -45.07 13.89 32.71
N GLY A 588 -44.04 13.15 33.08
CA GLY A 588 -43.80 12.61 34.43
C GLY A 588 -42.80 13.40 35.28
N LEU A 589 -42.19 14.47 34.75
CA LEU A 589 -40.97 15.10 35.29
C LEU A 589 -41.01 15.46 36.78
N PHE A 590 -42.19 15.80 37.31
CA PHE A 590 -42.41 16.18 38.71
C PHE A 590 -43.36 15.24 39.47
N GLN A 591 -43.64 14.05 38.93
CA GLN A 591 -44.45 13.07 39.65
C GLN A 591 -43.68 12.56 40.88
N ASN A 592 -44.38 12.45 42.02
CA ASN A 592 -43.87 11.86 43.26
C ASN A 592 -42.63 12.53 43.89
N ASN A 593 -42.35 13.82 43.62
CA ASN A 593 -41.18 14.55 44.13
C ASN A 593 -39.82 13.91 43.76
N VAL A 594 -39.78 13.10 42.70
CA VAL A 594 -38.55 12.51 42.15
C VAL A 594 -38.49 12.84 40.66
N TRP A 595 -37.27 12.98 40.12
CA TRP A 595 -37.08 13.13 38.69
C TRP A 595 -37.43 11.81 37.98
N ASP A 596 -38.54 11.79 37.25
CA ASP A 596 -38.83 10.69 36.33
C ASP A 596 -37.94 10.81 35.09
N GLU A 597 -37.02 9.88 34.91
CA GLU A 597 -36.13 9.84 33.75
C GLU A 597 -36.77 9.11 32.56
N ALA A 598 -37.85 8.36 32.79
CA ALA A 598 -38.50 7.46 31.85
C ALA A 598 -37.51 6.57 31.08
N ILE A 599 -36.50 6.05 31.80
CA ILE A 599 -35.46 5.19 31.25
C ILE A 599 -35.80 3.73 31.54
N SER A 600 -35.75 2.91 30.50
CA SER A 600 -35.97 1.47 30.62
C SER A 600 -34.97 0.67 29.80
N THR A 601 -34.76 -0.58 30.20
CA THR A 601 -33.98 -1.55 29.43
C THR A 601 -34.74 -1.91 28.15
N ALA A 602 -34.03 -2.04 27.04
CA ALA A 602 -34.62 -2.38 25.76
C ALA A 602 -33.96 -3.59 25.09
N GLU A 603 -34.75 -4.35 24.33
CA GLU A 603 -34.28 -5.46 23.51
C GLU A 603 -33.41 -4.96 22.35
N THR A 604 -32.38 -5.73 22.01
CA THR A 604 -31.35 -5.32 21.04
C THR A 604 -31.57 -5.85 19.63
N ASP A 605 -32.26 -6.99 19.49
CA ASP A 605 -32.37 -7.75 18.23
C ASP A 605 -32.96 -6.94 17.08
N LYS A 606 -34.01 -6.15 17.34
CA LYS A 606 -34.66 -5.35 16.30
C LYS A 606 -33.71 -4.32 15.67
N TYR A 607 -32.82 -3.72 16.47
CA TYR A 607 -31.86 -2.73 16.00
C TYR A 607 -30.72 -3.40 15.23
N ILE A 608 -30.23 -4.55 15.74
CA ILE A 608 -29.25 -5.38 15.03
C ILE A 608 -29.80 -5.76 13.65
N GLN A 609 -31.05 -6.22 13.56
CA GLN A 609 -31.71 -6.56 12.29
C GLN A 609 -31.89 -5.34 11.38
N ALA A 610 -32.22 -4.16 11.93
CA ALA A 610 -32.31 -2.92 11.17
C ALA A 610 -30.96 -2.55 10.52
N PHE A 611 -29.86 -2.68 11.26
CA PHE A 611 -28.51 -2.49 10.74
C PHE A 611 -28.15 -3.50 9.65
N GLU A 612 -28.38 -4.80 9.90
CA GLU A 612 -28.08 -5.83 8.90
C GLU A 612 -28.85 -5.59 7.61
N LYS A 613 -30.16 -5.31 7.72
CA LYS A 613 -31.00 -4.96 6.60
C LYS A 613 -30.49 -3.73 5.86
N PHE A 614 -30.14 -2.67 6.58
CA PHE A 614 -29.62 -1.43 6.00
C PHE A 614 -28.37 -1.67 5.15
N VAL A 615 -27.41 -2.45 5.66
CA VAL A 615 -26.19 -2.78 4.92
C VAL A 615 -26.49 -3.70 3.74
N LEU A 616 -27.31 -4.74 3.92
CA LEU A 616 -27.68 -5.69 2.86
C LEU A 616 -28.40 -5.00 1.69
N ASP A 617 -29.40 -4.16 2.00
CA ASP A 617 -30.10 -3.32 1.02
C ASP A 617 -29.10 -2.34 0.38
N GLY A 618 -28.23 -1.74 1.19
CA GLY A 618 -27.15 -0.85 0.78
C GLY A 618 -26.12 -1.48 -0.15
N ILE A 619 -25.97 -2.81 -0.16
CA ILE A 619 -25.13 -3.56 -1.13
C ILE A 619 -25.94 -4.30 -2.21
N GLY A 620 -27.27 -4.25 -2.16
CA GLY A 620 -28.15 -4.96 -3.09
C GLY A 620 -28.08 -6.49 -2.94
N SER A 621 -27.83 -6.97 -1.73
CA SER A 621 -27.72 -8.40 -1.41
C SER A 621 -29.09 -8.96 -1.01
N THR A 622 -29.41 -10.17 -1.47
CA THR A 622 -30.62 -10.92 -1.08
C THR A 622 -30.37 -11.90 0.05
N ARG A 623 -29.20 -11.84 0.70
CA ARG A 623 -28.85 -12.70 1.84
C ARG A 623 -29.73 -12.37 3.05
N ALA A 624 -29.96 -13.37 3.92
CA ALA A 624 -30.84 -13.21 5.07
C ALA A 624 -30.21 -12.41 6.23
N SER A 625 -28.89 -12.42 6.36
CA SER A 625 -28.15 -11.73 7.43
C SER A 625 -26.73 -11.38 6.98
N LEU A 626 -26.06 -10.49 7.72
CA LEU A 626 -24.67 -10.15 7.45
C LEU A 626 -23.74 -11.35 7.60
N HIS A 627 -24.05 -12.27 8.53
CA HIS A 627 -23.31 -13.51 8.74
C HIS A 627 -23.13 -14.34 7.45
N ALA A 628 -24.06 -14.25 6.50
CA ALA A 628 -23.99 -15.01 5.25
C ALA A 628 -23.01 -14.41 4.22
N LEU A 629 -22.48 -13.21 4.44
CA LEU A 629 -21.50 -12.59 3.56
C LEU A 629 -20.11 -13.16 3.83
N ASN A 630 -19.40 -13.61 2.79
CA ASN A 630 -18.06 -14.18 2.91
C ASN A 630 -17.10 -13.27 3.71
N ARG A 631 -17.13 -11.96 3.47
CA ARG A 631 -16.31 -10.98 4.20
C ARG A 631 -16.60 -10.96 5.69
N ILE A 632 -17.88 -11.03 6.08
CA ILE A 632 -18.29 -11.05 7.48
C ILE A 632 -17.89 -12.39 8.12
N GLN A 633 -17.96 -13.50 7.38
CA GLN A 633 -17.43 -14.79 7.85
C GLN A 633 -15.91 -14.73 8.09
N GLU A 634 -15.14 -14.08 7.19
CA GLU A 634 -13.71 -13.87 7.40
C GLU A 634 -13.44 -12.94 8.60
N PHE A 635 -14.26 -11.90 8.81
CA PHE A 635 -14.20 -11.06 10.02
C PHE A 635 -14.48 -11.84 11.30
N LEU A 636 -15.59 -12.58 11.36
CA LEU A 636 -15.98 -13.40 12.51
C LEU A 636 -14.94 -14.46 12.81
N THR A 637 -14.38 -15.10 11.78
CA THR A 637 -13.24 -16.02 11.93
C THR A 637 -12.05 -15.36 12.59
N MET A 638 -11.76 -14.09 12.26
CA MET A 638 -10.70 -13.34 12.91
C MET A 638 -11.04 -13.05 14.37
N VAL A 639 -12.27 -12.68 14.72
CA VAL A 639 -12.66 -12.35 16.11
C VAL A 639 -13.09 -13.57 16.95
N GLU A 640 -13.05 -14.77 16.38
CA GLU A 640 -13.29 -16.03 17.09
C GLU A 640 -12.22 -16.26 18.16
N TRP A 641 -12.69 -16.53 19.36
CA TRP A 641 -11.86 -16.92 20.48
C TRP A 641 -11.53 -18.40 20.39
N ARG A 642 -10.23 -18.69 20.41
CA ARG A 642 -9.70 -20.05 20.47
C ARG A 642 -8.73 -20.14 21.62
N GLU A 643 -8.81 -21.22 22.36
CA GLU A 643 -7.80 -21.53 23.37
C GLU A 643 -6.45 -21.71 22.67
N GLY A 644 -5.38 -21.31 23.34
CA GLY A 644 -4.04 -21.21 22.74
C GLY A 644 -3.36 -22.57 22.53
N ASP A 645 -4.02 -23.52 21.87
CA ASP A 645 -3.43 -24.85 21.68
C ASP A 645 -2.21 -24.80 20.74
N PRO A 646 -1.26 -25.76 20.87
CA PRO A 646 -0.01 -25.73 20.13
C PRO A 646 -0.15 -25.71 18.60
N LYS A 647 -1.18 -26.35 18.03
CA LYS A 647 -1.40 -26.35 16.57
C LYS A 647 -1.88 -24.98 16.11
N TRP A 648 -2.79 -24.35 16.86
CA TRP A 648 -3.27 -23.01 16.57
C TRP A 648 -2.14 -21.97 16.68
N LEU A 649 -1.29 -22.08 17.71
CA LEU A 649 -0.11 -21.22 17.87
C LEU A 649 0.89 -21.40 16.72
N ASP A 650 1.09 -22.61 16.21
CA ASP A 650 1.91 -22.83 15.01
C ASP A 650 1.26 -22.28 13.73
N ALA A 651 -0.07 -22.28 13.63
CA ALA A 651 -0.81 -21.68 12.50
C ALA A 651 -0.55 -20.19 12.35
N THR A 652 -0.46 -19.54 13.50
CA THR A 652 -0.62 -18.10 13.64
C THR A 652 0.66 -17.41 14.13
N ARG A 653 1.81 -18.09 14.11
CA ARG A 653 3.09 -17.44 14.40
C ARG A 653 3.67 -16.69 13.18
N TYR A 654 4.72 -15.91 13.40
CA TYR A 654 5.52 -15.39 12.30
C TYR A 654 6.28 -16.53 11.62
N MET A 655 6.41 -16.45 10.30
CA MET A 655 7.42 -17.25 9.61
C MET A 655 8.83 -16.81 10.01
N GLU A 656 9.75 -17.77 10.06
CA GLU A 656 11.13 -17.59 10.48
C GLU A 656 12.12 -17.81 9.33
N ILE A 657 13.27 -17.12 9.38
CA ILE A 657 14.34 -17.28 8.39
C ILE A 657 15.20 -18.51 8.71
N GLU A 658 15.31 -18.89 9.97
CA GLU A 658 16.08 -20.05 10.43
C GLU A 658 15.26 -20.81 11.48
N ARG A 659 14.31 -21.64 11.03
CA ARG A 659 13.45 -22.42 11.93
C ARG A 659 14.04 -23.79 12.26
N GLY A 660 13.98 -24.16 13.54
CA GLY A 660 14.36 -25.49 14.03
C GLY A 660 15.86 -25.78 13.90
N LEU A 661 16.25 -27.02 14.24
CA LEU A 661 17.65 -27.45 14.21
C LEU A 661 18.26 -27.37 12.80
N ASP A 662 17.44 -27.61 11.77
CA ASP A 662 17.85 -27.58 10.36
C ASP A 662 17.89 -26.17 9.77
N LYS A 663 17.55 -25.12 10.54
CA LYS A 663 17.54 -23.71 10.12
C LYS A 663 16.80 -23.48 8.80
N ILE A 664 15.56 -23.99 8.72
CA ILE A 664 14.73 -23.89 7.51
C ILE A 664 14.28 -22.45 7.30
N ASN A 665 14.47 -21.92 6.10
CA ASN A 665 13.96 -20.60 5.71
C ASN A 665 12.54 -20.71 5.16
N GLU A 666 11.56 -20.34 5.98
CA GLU A 666 10.13 -20.43 5.63
C GLU A 666 9.72 -19.39 4.56
N TYR A 667 10.52 -18.33 4.36
CA TYR A 667 10.30 -17.34 3.30
C TYR A 667 10.87 -17.75 1.95
N LYS A 668 11.62 -18.86 1.86
CA LYS A 668 12.30 -19.27 0.63
C LYS A 668 11.33 -19.42 -0.56
N GLU A 669 10.21 -20.12 -0.33
CA GLU A 669 9.20 -20.36 -1.36
C GLU A 669 8.12 -19.27 -1.43
N ARG A 670 8.16 -18.27 -0.53
CA ARG A 670 7.21 -17.14 -0.44
C ARG A 670 5.75 -17.56 -0.72
N PRO A 671 5.17 -18.46 0.10
CA PRO A 671 3.76 -18.82 -0.06
C PRO A 671 2.85 -17.60 0.08
N VAL A 672 1.69 -17.64 -0.58
CA VAL A 672 0.64 -16.63 -0.46
C VAL A 672 -0.11 -16.86 0.85
N LEU A 673 -0.46 -15.78 1.55
CA LEU A 673 -1.16 -15.87 2.83
C LEU A 673 -2.62 -16.32 2.62
N PRO A 674 -3.09 -17.40 3.28
CA PRO A 674 -4.46 -17.88 3.12
C PRO A 674 -5.49 -16.88 3.64
N THR A 675 -6.77 -17.11 3.30
CA THR A 675 -7.88 -16.41 3.98
C THR A 675 -7.98 -16.84 5.44
N PRO A 676 -8.59 -16.03 6.33
CA PRO A 676 -8.83 -16.45 7.71
C PRO A 676 -9.42 -17.86 7.82
N ARG A 677 -10.50 -18.17 7.09
CA ARG A 677 -11.10 -19.51 7.06
C ARG A 677 -10.16 -20.59 6.50
N GLY A 678 -9.30 -20.24 5.53
CA GLY A 678 -8.26 -21.13 5.04
C GLY A 678 -7.25 -21.54 6.11
N VAL A 679 -6.89 -20.64 7.02
CA VAL A 679 -6.03 -20.94 8.18
C VAL A 679 -6.74 -21.88 9.16
N VAL A 680 -8.04 -21.70 9.39
CA VAL A 680 -8.82 -22.59 10.26
C VAL A 680 -8.88 -24.01 9.72
N ARG A 681 -9.16 -24.18 8.42
CA ARG A 681 -9.16 -25.51 7.77
C ARG A 681 -7.83 -26.23 7.93
N TRP A 682 -6.72 -25.49 7.79
CA TRP A 682 -5.39 -26.02 8.06
C TRP A 682 -5.23 -26.48 9.50
N PHE A 683 -5.69 -25.67 10.45
CA PHE A 683 -5.62 -25.96 11.88
C PHE A 683 -6.41 -27.23 12.27
N VAL A 684 -7.65 -27.39 11.78
CA VAL A 684 -8.51 -28.55 12.11
C VAL A 684 -8.14 -29.83 11.35
N GLY A 685 -7.27 -29.75 10.35
CA GLY A 685 -6.79 -30.92 9.59
C GLY A 685 -7.80 -31.48 8.59
N GLU A 686 -8.74 -30.67 8.09
CA GLU A 686 -9.72 -31.09 7.08
C GLU A 686 -9.04 -31.42 5.73
N SER A 687 -9.43 -32.55 5.13
CA SER A 687 -8.99 -32.97 3.78
C SER A 687 -9.64 -32.08 2.71
N LEU A 688 -8.83 -31.62 1.75
CA LEU A 688 -9.19 -30.63 0.72
C LEU A 688 -9.90 -31.21 -0.51
N GLU A 689 -10.37 -32.46 -0.47
CA GLU A 689 -11.07 -33.11 -1.58
C GLU A 689 -12.52 -32.65 -1.72
N ASP A 690 -13.18 -32.24 -0.63
CA ASP A 690 -14.58 -31.78 -0.64
C ASP A 690 -14.72 -30.26 -0.45
N THR A 691 -14.18 -29.48 -1.40
CA THR A 691 -14.72 -28.12 -1.56
C THR A 691 -15.89 -28.20 -2.54
N PRO A 692 -17.14 -27.93 -2.13
CA PRO A 692 -18.22 -27.83 -3.10
C PRO A 692 -17.84 -26.77 -4.15
N PRO A 693 -18.16 -26.98 -5.45
CA PRO A 693 -18.00 -25.92 -6.42
C PRO A 693 -18.74 -24.68 -5.93
N ARG A 694 -18.12 -23.51 -6.13
CA ARG A 694 -18.65 -22.20 -5.70
C ARG A 694 -20.18 -22.16 -5.89
N PRO A 695 -20.95 -21.64 -4.92
CA PRO A 695 -22.34 -21.28 -5.18
C PRO A 695 -22.39 -20.39 -6.41
N GLN A 696 -23.07 -20.85 -7.46
CA GLN A 696 -23.50 -20.00 -8.57
C GLN A 696 -24.60 -19.07 -8.04
N GLU A 697 -24.22 -18.06 -7.26
CA GLU A 697 -25.11 -16.94 -7.03
C GLU A 697 -25.14 -16.08 -8.28
N ARG A 698 -26.36 -15.86 -8.76
CA ARG A 698 -26.62 -15.16 -10.02
C ARG A 698 -25.88 -13.84 -10.03
N ARG A 699 -25.09 -13.69 -11.09
CA ARG A 699 -24.51 -12.45 -11.56
C ARG A 699 -25.56 -11.32 -11.44
N PRO A 700 -25.30 -10.21 -10.72
CA PRO A 700 -25.63 -8.94 -11.35
C PRO A 700 -24.83 -8.94 -12.65
N GLU A 701 -25.53 -8.76 -13.78
CA GLU A 701 -24.90 -8.65 -15.10
C GLU A 701 -23.64 -7.82 -14.98
N ALA A 702 -22.55 -8.36 -15.54
CA ALA A 702 -21.27 -7.70 -15.50
C ALA A 702 -21.48 -6.26 -15.97
N ARG A 703 -21.16 -5.28 -15.11
CA ARG A 703 -20.66 -4.02 -15.61
C ARG A 703 -19.44 -4.38 -16.43
N THR A 704 -19.65 -4.51 -17.72
CA THR A 704 -18.64 -4.40 -18.75
C THR A 704 -17.94 -3.07 -18.51
N VAL A 705 -16.80 -3.11 -17.80
CA VAL A 705 -15.71 -2.25 -18.24
C VAL A 705 -15.42 -2.75 -19.65
N PRO A 706 -15.50 -1.91 -20.69
CA PRO A 706 -15.23 -2.36 -22.04
C PRO A 706 -13.81 -2.93 -22.03
N LYS A 707 -13.69 -4.25 -22.19
CA LYS A 707 -12.51 -4.79 -22.85
C LYS A 707 -12.54 -4.08 -24.20
N GLY A 708 -11.51 -3.30 -24.49
CA GLY A 708 -11.23 -2.90 -25.86
C GLY A 708 -10.85 -4.14 -26.66
N SER A 709 -11.80 -5.05 -26.89
CA SER A 709 -11.94 -5.67 -28.18
C SER A 709 -12.67 -4.62 -29.03
N THR A 710 -11.95 -3.59 -29.46
CA THR A 710 -12.37 -2.86 -30.65
C THR A 710 -12.20 -3.85 -31.79
N GLN A 711 -13.21 -4.70 -32.02
CA GLN A 711 -13.49 -5.01 -33.40
C GLN A 711 -13.63 -3.65 -34.10
N PRO A 712 -12.84 -3.38 -35.14
CA PRO A 712 -12.94 -2.13 -35.88
C PRO A 712 -14.40 -1.95 -36.28
N GLU A 713 -14.94 -0.76 -36.07
CA GLU A 713 -16.29 -0.38 -36.50
C GLU A 713 -16.15 0.85 -37.39
N ALA A 714 -16.96 0.96 -38.44
CA ALA A 714 -16.95 2.14 -39.31
C ALA A 714 -17.15 3.42 -38.46
N GLY A 715 -16.25 4.39 -38.60
CA GLY A 715 -16.17 5.60 -37.78
C GLY A 715 -15.30 5.49 -36.51
N GLY A 716 -14.80 4.29 -36.17
CA GLY A 716 -13.90 4.05 -35.04
C GLY A 716 -12.44 4.39 -35.37
N LEU A 717 -11.64 4.72 -34.34
CA LEU A 717 -10.19 4.95 -34.52
C LEU A 717 -9.42 3.69 -34.15
N VAL A 718 -8.59 3.20 -35.08
CA VAL A 718 -7.68 2.07 -34.85
C VAL A 718 -6.23 2.52 -34.93
N ARG A 719 -5.34 1.80 -34.27
CA ARG A 719 -3.89 2.03 -34.34
C ARG A 719 -3.23 0.78 -34.86
N GLY A 720 -2.31 0.94 -35.80
CA GLY A 720 -1.58 -0.18 -36.39
C GLY A 720 -0.17 0.20 -36.80
N THR A 721 0.67 -0.81 -36.93
CA THR A 721 2.02 -0.65 -37.47
C THR A 721 2.03 -1.05 -38.93
N VAL A 722 2.66 -0.25 -39.79
CA VAL A 722 2.80 -0.55 -41.23
C VAL A 722 3.54 -1.87 -41.37
N ASP A 723 2.83 -2.86 -41.91
CA ASP A 723 3.35 -4.22 -42.13
C ASP A 723 4.07 -4.27 -43.47
N PHE A 724 3.38 -3.88 -44.56
CA PHE A 724 3.96 -3.75 -45.90
C PHE A 724 3.22 -2.69 -46.74
N ILE A 725 3.85 -2.28 -47.84
CA ILE A 725 3.28 -1.34 -48.83
C ILE A 725 3.30 -2.02 -50.20
N GLU A 726 2.17 -2.06 -50.89
CA GLU A 726 2.06 -2.67 -52.22
C GLU A 726 2.62 -1.75 -53.33
N ASP A 727 2.95 -2.34 -54.49
CA ASP A 727 3.50 -1.61 -55.65
C ASP A 727 2.56 -0.53 -56.20
N ASN A 728 1.24 -0.66 -55.93
CA ASN A 728 0.23 0.33 -56.30
C ASN A 728 0.18 1.53 -55.32
N GLY A 729 0.92 1.48 -54.20
CA GLY A 729 0.98 2.52 -53.18
C GLY A 729 0.05 2.31 -51.97
N ASP A 730 -0.70 1.20 -51.91
CA ASP A 730 -1.58 0.90 -50.77
C ASP A 730 -0.76 0.47 -49.54
N VAL A 731 -1.17 0.95 -48.37
CA VAL A 731 -0.47 0.71 -47.10
C VAL A 731 -1.27 -0.24 -46.23
N TYR A 732 -0.66 -1.37 -45.84
CA TYR A 732 -1.27 -2.37 -44.97
C TYR A 732 -0.72 -2.27 -43.54
N LEU A 733 -1.60 -2.36 -42.55
CA LEU A 733 -1.33 -2.15 -41.14
C LEU A 733 -1.67 -3.41 -40.33
N ALA A 734 -0.72 -3.86 -39.52
CA ALA A 734 -0.97 -4.79 -38.42
C ALA A 734 -1.58 -4.02 -37.24
N LEU A 735 -2.88 -4.24 -36.96
CA LEU A 735 -3.64 -3.47 -35.97
C LEU A 735 -3.34 -3.93 -34.54
N GLU A 736 -3.08 -2.99 -33.63
CA GLU A 736 -2.78 -3.25 -32.23
C GLU A 736 -3.97 -3.93 -31.53
N GLY A 737 -3.74 -5.09 -30.91
CA GLY A 737 -4.76 -5.83 -30.16
C GLY A 737 -5.68 -6.72 -31.00
N ILE A 738 -5.44 -6.83 -32.30
CA ILE A 738 -6.17 -7.73 -33.21
C ILE A 738 -5.21 -8.85 -33.68
N PRO A 739 -5.60 -10.13 -33.63
CA PRO A 739 -4.77 -11.23 -34.16
C PRO A 739 -4.46 -11.02 -35.64
N THR A 740 -3.17 -11.00 -35.99
CA THR A 740 -2.66 -10.68 -37.33
C THR A 740 -2.97 -11.74 -38.39
N ASP A 741 -3.48 -12.91 -37.99
CA ASP A 741 -3.76 -14.03 -38.89
C ASP A 741 -5.10 -13.92 -39.64
N LYS A 742 -5.91 -12.88 -39.39
CA LYS A 742 -7.26 -12.75 -39.99
C LYS A 742 -7.75 -11.32 -40.33
N MET A 743 -7.06 -10.27 -39.88
CA MET A 743 -7.54 -8.88 -40.02
C MET A 743 -6.39 -7.90 -40.29
N LEU A 744 -6.45 -7.19 -41.43
CA LEU A 744 -5.47 -6.18 -41.85
C LEU A 744 -6.15 -4.83 -42.07
N GLY A 745 -5.54 -3.74 -41.59
CA GLY A 745 -5.97 -2.39 -41.94
C GLY A 745 -5.38 -1.97 -43.28
N ARG A 746 -6.17 -1.42 -44.21
CA ARG A 746 -5.69 -0.93 -45.52
C ARG A 746 -5.97 0.56 -45.67
N ILE A 747 -4.97 1.34 -46.09
CA ILE A 747 -5.14 2.71 -46.56
C ILE A 747 -4.79 2.74 -48.04
N THR A 748 -5.76 3.02 -48.90
CA THR A 748 -5.52 3.08 -50.35
C THR A 748 -4.68 4.31 -50.73
N ALA A 749 -3.89 4.19 -51.79
CA ALA A 749 -2.93 5.22 -52.22
C ALA A 749 -3.58 6.61 -52.42
N ASP A 750 -4.81 6.65 -52.93
CA ASP A 750 -5.61 7.88 -53.13
C ASP A 750 -6.07 8.53 -51.81
N ARG A 751 -6.08 7.78 -50.71
CA ARG A 751 -6.52 8.22 -49.37
C ARG A 751 -5.38 8.55 -48.41
N LEU A 752 -4.12 8.44 -48.84
CA LEU A 752 -2.95 8.77 -48.01
C LEU A 752 -2.85 10.27 -47.64
N GLY A 753 -3.55 11.14 -48.37
CA GLY A 753 -3.58 12.58 -48.07
C GLY A 753 -2.20 13.25 -48.10
N GLY A 754 -1.27 12.74 -48.92
CA GLY A 754 0.11 13.23 -49.04
C GLY A 754 1.07 12.77 -47.92
N LYS A 755 0.64 11.94 -46.97
CA LYS A 755 1.54 11.32 -45.98
C LYS A 755 2.31 10.15 -46.60
N GLN A 756 3.61 10.09 -46.35
CA GLN A 756 4.45 8.95 -46.70
C GLN A 756 4.59 8.01 -45.51
N TYR A 757 4.41 6.72 -45.76
CA TYR A 757 4.56 5.65 -44.77
C TYR A 757 5.82 4.83 -45.06
N GLN A 758 6.40 4.25 -44.02
CA GLN A 758 7.52 3.31 -44.09
C GLN A 758 7.17 2.11 -43.21
N GLU A 759 7.60 0.91 -43.62
CA GLU A 759 7.42 -0.32 -42.86
C GLU A 759 7.93 -0.16 -41.42
N GLY A 760 7.17 -0.65 -40.44
CA GLY A 760 7.47 -0.52 -39.02
C GLY A 760 7.03 0.80 -38.37
N HIS A 761 6.50 1.79 -39.10
CA HIS A 761 5.92 2.99 -38.50
C HIS A 761 4.51 2.74 -37.95
N THR A 762 4.21 3.31 -36.78
CA THR A 762 2.86 3.22 -36.19
C THR A 762 1.98 4.39 -36.63
N ALA A 763 0.75 4.11 -37.04
CA ALA A 763 -0.23 5.08 -37.50
C ALA A 763 -1.58 4.91 -36.78
N SER A 764 -2.26 6.04 -36.55
CA SER A 764 -3.66 6.06 -36.09
C SER A 764 -4.56 6.41 -37.27
N CYS A 765 -5.59 5.61 -37.48
CA CYS A 765 -6.43 5.66 -38.68
C CYS A 765 -7.91 5.57 -38.29
N LEU A 766 -8.75 6.30 -39.02
CA LEU A 766 -10.19 6.19 -38.93
C LEU A 766 -10.65 5.03 -39.81
N VAL A 767 -11.45 4.13 -39.26
CA VAL A 767 -12.05 3.02 -39.99
C VAL A 767 -13.20 3.56 -40.84
N LEU A 768 -13.18 3.27 -42.13
CA LEU A 768 -14.21 3.66 -43.08
C LEU A 768 -15.22 2.52 -43.28
N GLU A 769 -14.71 1.31 -43.53
CA GLU A 769 -15.54 0.16 -43.87
C GLU A 769 -14.78 -1.15 -43.56
N ILE A 770 -15.51 -2.25 -43.42
CA ILE A 770 -14.95 -3.59 -43.21
C ILE A 770 -15.43 -4.48 -44.36
N LYS A 771 -14.51 -5.13 -45.06
CA LYS A 771 -14.80 -5.98 -46.21
C LYS A 771 -14.17 -7.36 -46.04
N GLU A 772 -14.76 -8.37 -46.66
CA GLU A 772 -14.11 -9.67 -46.84
C GLU A 772 -13.56 -9.77 -48.26
N GLU A 773 -12.26 -9.96 -48.39
CA GLU A 773 -11.56 -10.16 -49.67
C GLU A 773 -10.70 -11.42 -49.57
N PHE A 774 -10.86 -12.37 -50.49
CA PHE A 774 -10.06 -13.59 -50.61
C PHE A 774 -9.92 -14.46 -49.33
N GLY A 775 -10.87 -14.33 -48.39
CA GLY A 775 -10.87 -15.10 -47.13
C GLY A 775 -10.27 -14.35 -45.94
N ASP A 776 -9.77 -13.13 -46.15
CA ASP A 776 -9.27 -12.23 -45.10
C ASP A 776 -10.25 -11.07 -44.86
N THR A 777 -10.33 -10.59 -43.63
CA THR A 777 -11.12 -9.38 -43.30
C THR A 777 -10.24 -8.13 -43.44
N ILE A 778 -10.54 -7.29 -44.44
CA ILE A 778 -9.84 -6.04 -44.70
C ILE A 778 -10.61 -4.87 -44.09
N ILE A 779 -9.92 -4.04 -43.32
CA ILE A 779 -10.48 -2.86 -42.67
C ILE A 779 -9.97 -1.62 -43.42
N GLU A 780 -10.82 -1.07 -44.27
CA GLU A 780 -10.55 0.16 -45.01
C GLU A 780 -10.41 1.33 -44.05
N CYS A 781 -9.32 2.07 -44.15
CA CYS A 781 -8.96 3.13 -43.23
C CYS A 781 -8.51 4.40 -43.96
N GLU A 782 -8.62 5.55 -43.30
CA GLU A 782 -7.93 6.78 -43.70
C GLU A 782 -7.08 7.35 -42.54
N PRO A 783 -6.01 8.12 -42.81
CA PRO A 783 -5.19 8.70 -41.74
C PRO A 783 -6.01 9.63 -40.83
N ALA A 784 -5.98 9.38 -39.52
CA ALA A 784 -6.70 10.24 -38.57
C ALA A 784 -6.13 11.67 -38.59
N GLY A 785 -7.01 12.67 -38.78
CA GLY A 785 -6.70 14.11 -38.69
C GLY A 785 -6.81 14.93 -39.99
N VAL A 786 -7.65 14.56 -40.96
CA VAL A 786 -7.78 15.32 -42.23
C VAL A 786 -9.21 15.79 -42.58
N SER A 787 -10.28 15.28 -41.96
CA SER A 787 -11.63 15.80 -42.27
C SER A 787 -12.02 16.99 -41.40
N GLU A 788 -12.31 18.13 -42.05
CA GLU A 788 -13.06 19.23 -41.44
C GLU A 788 -14.48 18.76 -41.14
N GLN A 789 -14.89 18.93 -39.89
CA GLN A 789 -16.21 18.58 -39.40
C GLN A 789 -17.04 19.83 -39.13
N ARG A 790 -18.35 19.67 -39.18
CA ARG A 790 -19.34 20.72 -38.93
C ARG A 790 -20.19 20.37 -37.72
N GLY A 791 -20.60 21.39 -36.98
CA GLY A 791 -21.46 21.18 -35.83
C GLY A 791 -22.05 22.48 -35.28
N GLU A 792 -22.92 22.31 -34.28
CA GLU A 792 -23.62 23.40 -33.60
C GLU A 792 -23.08 23.57 -32.17
N VAL A 793 -22.77 24.79 -31.77
CA VAL A 793 -22.30 25.09 -30.41
C VAL A 793 -23.41 24.83 -29.41
N LYS A 794 -23.24 23.82 -28.56
CA LYS A 794 -24.23 23.44 -27.53
C LYS A 794 -24.17 24.33 -26.31
N VAL A 795 -22.96 24.67 -25.87
CA VAL A 795 -22.69 25.54 -24.73
C VAL A 795 -21.26 26.08 -24.82
N PHE A 796 -21.05 27.34 -24.48
CA PHE A 796 -19.72 27.92 -24.33
C PHE A 796 -19.75 28.96 -23.20
N GLY A 797 -18.91 28.80 -22.18
CA GLY A 797 -18.93 29.63 -20.97
C GLY A 797 -17.67 30.48 -20.81
N LEU A 798 -17.83 31.75 -20.40
CA LEU A 798 -16.73 32.67 -20.11
C LEU A 798 -16.53 32.80 -18.59
N GLY A 799 -15.63 31.99 -18.01
CA GLY A 799 -15.20 32.11 -16.61
C GLY A 799 -13.87 32.87 -16.47
N LYS A 800 -13.63 33.49 -15.31
CA LYS A 800 -12.41 34.30 -15.01
C LYS A 800 -11.06 33.56 -15.14
N SER A 801 -11.04 32.25 -15.38
CA SER A 801 -9.80 31.48 -15.63
C SER A 801 -9.92 30.26 -16.56
N LYS A 802 -11.10 29.92 -17.08
CA LYS A 802 -11.31 28.81 -18.05
C LYS A 802 -12.50 29.12 -18.96
N ALA A 803 -12.24 29.38 -20.24
CA ALA A 803 -13.27 29.55 -21.26
C ALA A 803 -13.30 28.31 -22.16
N PHE A 804 -14.39 27.55 -22.08
CA PHE A 804 -14.57 26.29 -22.80
C PHE A 804 -16.05 26.01 -23.07
N GLY A 805 -16.30 25.05 -23.96
CA GLY A 805 -17.63 24.65 -24.36
C GLY A 805 -17.67 23.28 -25.00
N PHE A 806 -18.81 22.97 -25.61
CA PHE A 806 -19.05 21.75 -26.36
C PHE A 806 -19.75 22.07 -27.67
N ILE A 807 -19.32 21.40 -28.74
CA ILE A 807 -19.93 21.44 -30.07
C ILE A 807 -20.63 20.11 -30.29
N LYS A 808 -21.89 20.14 -30.72
CA LYS A 808 -22.64 18.98 -31.15
C LYS A 808 -22.35 18.74 -32.64
N PRO A 809 -21.70 17.63 -33.01
CA PRO A 809 -21.43 17.31 -34.42
C PRO A 809 -22.70 17.12 -35.24
N ASP A 810 -22.66 17.45 -36.54
CA ASP A 810 -23.76 17.24 -37.48
C ASP A 810 -23.99 15.75 -37.82
N ASP A 811 -22.94 14.94 -37.75
CA ASP A 811 -22.98 13.50 -38.02
C ASP A 811 -23.66 12.69 -36.90
N GLY A 812 -24.15 13.37 -35.85
CA GLY A 812 -24.83 12.75 -34.71
C GLY A 812 -23.89 12.13 -33.68
N GLY A 813 -22.58 12.33 -33.79
CA GLY A 813 -21.57 11.88 -32.85
C GLY A 813 -21.67 12.52 -31.44
N PRO A 814 -20.87 12.04 -30.48
CA PRO A 814 -20.83 12.60 -29.13
C PRO A 814 -20.33 14.06 -29.13
N ASP A 815 -20.82 14.86 -28.19
CA ASP A 815 -20.41 16.26 -28.03
C ASP A 815 -18.87 16.40 -27.94
N VAL A 816 -18.31 17.26 -28.79
CA VAL A 816 -16.86 17.49 -28.87
C VAL A 816 -16.49 18.70 -28.01
N PHE A 817 -15.51 18.51 -27.12
CA PHE A 817 -15.02 19.59 -26.26
C PHE A 817 -14.27 20.66 -27.07
N VAL A 818 -14.51 21.94 -26.80
CA VAL A 818 -13.77 23.07 -27.39
C VAL A 818 -13.21 23.98 -26.30
N HIS A 819 -11.94 24.34 -26.40
CA HIS A 819 -11.29 25.33 -25.54
C HIS A 819 -11.10 26.65 -26.30
N ARG A 820 -11.20 27.82 -25.63
CA ARG A 820 -11.03 29.14 -26.27
C ARG A 820 -9.75 29.28 -27.12
N LYS A 821 -8.66 28.62 -26.71
CA LYS A 821 -7.38 28.62 -27.44
C LYS A 821 -7.46 28.01 -28.86
N GLN A 822 -8.49 27.22 -29.10
CA GLN A 822 -8.73 26.56 -30.39
C GLN A 822 -9.63 27.36 -31.31
N LEU A 823 -10.20 28.49 -30.86
CA LEU A 823 -10.96 29.38 -31.73
C LEU A 823 -10.01 30.14 -32.66
N ARG A 824 -10.45 30.32 -33.91
CA ARG A 824 -9.76 31.07 -34.95
C ARG A 824 -10.72 32.12 -35.50
N GLY A 825 -10.31 33.38 -35.48
CA GLY A 825 -11.13 34.50 -35.98
C GLY A 825 -12.22 35.00 -35.03
N VAL A 826 -12.53 34.29 -33.93
CA VAL A 826 -13.53 34.69 -32.93
C VAL A 826 -13.05 34.46 -31.50
N ASP A 827 -13.47 35.33 -30.57
CA ASP A 827 -13.04 35.29 -29.16
C ASP A 827 -13.95 34.44 -28.25
N THR A 828 -15.18 34.20 -28.69
CA THR A 828 -16.21 33.43 -27.97
C THR A 828 -17.13 32.76 -28.99
N LEU A 829 -17.87 31.75 -28.52
CA LEU A 829 -18.96 31.13 -29.23
C LEU A 829 -20.27 31.33 -28.46
N GLU A 830 -21.39 31.36 -29.18
CA GLU A 830 -22.74 31.42 -28.61
C GLU A 830 -23.49 30.14 -28.89
N LYS A 831 -24.41 29.75 -27.98
CA LYS A 831 -25.23 28.56 -28.17
C LYS A 831 -26.06 28.69 -29.46
N GLY A 832 -26.02 27.66 -30.29
CA GLY A 832 -26.72 27.62 -31.59
C GLY A 832 -25.87 28.07 -32.78
N GLN A 833 -24.65 28.58 -32.57
CA GLN A 833 -23.77 28.96 -33.67
C GLN A 833 -23.25 27.74 -34.43
N ARG A 834 -23.16 27.90 -35.75
CA ARG A 834 -22.60 26.90 -36.67
C ARG A 834 -21.09 27.08 -36.78
N VAL A 835 -20.36 25.98 -36.66
CA VAL A 835 -18.90 26.00 -36.65
C VAL A 835 -18.30 24.88 -37.51
N VAL A 836 -17.16 25.17 -38.11
CA VAL A 836 -16.28 24.20 -38.77
C VAL A 836 -15.05 23.99 -37.88
N TYR A 837 -14.66 22.75 -37.66
CA TYR A 837 -13.54 22.40 -36.78
C TYR A 837 -12.89 21.08 -37.18
N ARG A 838 -11.70 20.80 -36.63
CA ARG A 838 -11.01 19.51 -36.80
C ARG A 838 -10.94 18.79 -35.46
N ILE A 839 -11.10 17.47 -35.47
CA ILE A 839 -10.91 16.67 -34.24
C ILE A 839 -9.42 16.42 -34.03
N GLY A 840 -8.91 16.84 -32.88
CA GLY A 840 -7.53 16.59 -32.45
C GLY A 840 -7.46 16.09 -31.00
N LYS A 841 -6.26 15.70 -30.57
CA LYS A 841 -6.03 15.20 -29.21
C LYS A 841 -5.72 16.36 -28.25
N GLY A 842 -6.56 16.53 -27.22
CA GLY A 842 -6.40 17.53 -26.17
C GLY A 842 -6.02 16.96 -24.80
N MET A 843 -5.82 17.84 -23.81
CA MET A 843 -5.43 17.46 -22.44
C MET A 843 -6.50 16.65 -21.68
N LYS A 844 -7.74 16.60 -22.18
CA LYS A 844 -8.90 15.94 -21.54
C LYS A 844 -9.61 14.92 -22.43
N GLY A 845 -8.98 14.49 -23.54
CA GLY A 845 -9.61 13.65 -24.55
C GLY A 845 -9.63 14.33 -25.92
N LEU A 846 -10.49 13.86 -26.82
CA LEU A 846 -10.68 14.49 -28.13
C LEU A 846 -11.25 15.91 -27.95
N GLU A 847 -10.68 16.87 -28.66
CA GLU A 847 -11.12 18.26 -28.67
C GLU A 847 -11.23 18.80 -30.09
N ALA A 848 -12.10 19.79 -30.28
CA ALA A 848 -12.21 20.55 -31.51
C ALA A 848 -11.05 21.55 -31.58
N GLN A 849 -10.28 21.48 -32.66
CA GLN A 849 -9.14 22.31 -32.99
C GLN A 849 -9.44 23.16 -34.22
N ASP A 850 -8.80 24.32 -34.30
CA ASP A 850 -8.95 25.31 -35.38
C ASP A 850 -10.42 25.66 -35.71
N VAL A 851 -11.23 25.88 -34.66
CA VAL A 851 -12.67 26.15 -34.75
C VAL A 851 -12.93 27.54 -35.33
N GLN A 852 -13.75 27.59 -36.39
CA GLN A 852 -14.18 28.82 -37.08
C GLN A 852 -15.71 28.83 -37.20
N LEU A 853 -16.31 30.01 -37.31
CA LEU A 853 -17.73 30.11 -37.66
C LEU A 853 -17.94 29.64 -39.10
N GLU A 854 -19.01 28.89 -39.34
CA GLU A 854 -19.45 28.53 -40.69
C GLU A 854 -20.06 29.78 -41.36
N GLU A 855 -19.54 30.18 -42.53
CA GLU A 855 -20.05 31.33 -43.31
C GLU A 855 -21.47 31.12 -43.87
#